data_AF-A0A2H9SAV1-F1
#
_entry.id   AF-A0A2H9SAV1-F1
#
_cell.length_a   1.000
_cell.length_b   1.000
_cell.length_c   1.000
_cell.angle_alpha   90.00
_cell.angle_beta   90.00
_cell.angle_gamma   90.00
#
_symmetry.space_group_name_H-M   'P 1'
#
loop_
_entity.id
_entity.type
_entity.pdbx_description
1 polymer ?
#
loop_
_entity_poly.entity_id
_entity_poly.type
_entity_poly.pdbx_seq_one_letter_code
_entity_poly.pdbx_strand_id
1 'polypeptide(L)'
;MPRKKNKDDRYALNLNKKGERFEGLYKDFIEKQPSKVEKPKDETPGFVKFTRAVNKLFPSYGAGAKYSDEEEQAMAFLGWGLGPEDFYGAYKAITIVGLAAGLVLGGAAYVLLAENLGTLALAPLLLFALAPIVAGFLYKGYPASAVKKETMQSLAYIPEIVNYLTMSMRLTSNLEKAVSFAAAHGQGKIAEDLKKIVWDVQIGRYASIEEGLDDLAYKWGDYNDDFKQALMLIRASILEGNQQRREEILEKASEDVLEGTREKMDMYARGLQQPTVYLYYFGILLPLLLAIVLPIGGSMSGTQLAKPEYLFVGYNLLIPLMVYAFGSNIIAGKPPMNAPPDIPKDYPGLPPTGQAKILGVTMPFKWFAALLLVSLVALGYYTDQGGTQEALNAVLTPVNDLLMAALDEPTGVLFEPSEGFVIPGTLGAVSPLATNRAEEYSSFPHFKFFCETDEKTGKTLDCESEGHYFVGLFTIFGLFIGAALSISLYLQGKYGARKKVQDEIREMEEEFKDAMYVLASRLGENKPVEEALRSATEFLPKSVLAKRVFRRVLLNITTMGMTFDAAVFDKTFGALKDVPSRTIQSGMQFLVDSIELGVNVAAKSLINLSMQMRNSKKINDSLKRLLQDVTTMLSTMATFVAPIVLAVVSAMQRLIIGSLSTAGGGEATESAMETAGTQGFNIGNMFGNAEALKANADPATFAFIMGIYVFEIVILLTYFNSQIEDTNNDLHTYTSIAKSLPLAVILYCVVVYATSLLLGG
;
A
#
# COMPACT_ATOMS: atom_id res chain seq x y z
N MET A 1 27.91 37.08 55.32
CA MET A 1 27.96 35.97 54.33
C MET A 1 27.24 34.77 54.93
N PRO A 2 26.16 34.27 54.31
CA PRO A 2 25.14 33.51 55.04
C PRO A 2 25.39 31.99 55.07
N ARG A 3 24.94 31.42 56.19
CA ARG A 3 24.92 30.00 56.56
C ARG A 3 23.73 29.29 55.89
N LYS A 4 23.94 27.99 55.59
CA LYS A 4 22.93 26.98 55.25
C LYS A 4 21.74 27.01 56.24
N LYS A 5 20.51 27.01 55.72
CA LYS A 5 19.26 26.59 56.39
C LYS A 5 18.52 25.70 55.38
N ASN A 6 18.53 24.39 55.62
CA ASN A 6 17.53 23.57 56.32
C ASN A 6 16.31 23.24 55.45
N LYS A 7 16.30 21.97 54.99
CA LYS A 7 15.13 21.24 54.52
C LYS A 7 14.27 21.02 55.76
N ASP A 8 13.12 21.65 55.84
CA ASP A 8 11.93 21.23 56.62
C ASP A 8 10.98 22.43 56.63
N ASP A 9 10.03 22.44 55.70
CA ASP A 9 8.77 23.22 55.73
C ASP A 9 7.91 22.90 54.49
N ARG A 10 7.73 21.60 54.18
CA ARG A 10 6.87 21.14 53.06
C ARG A 10 5.45 20.74 53.47
N TYR A 11 5.03 21.03 54.70
CA TYR A 11 3.70 20.66 55.22
C TYR A 11 2.99 21.80 55.99
N ALA A 12 3.10 23.04 55.52
CA ALA A 12 2.21 24.10 56.00
C ALA A 12 0.91 24.11 55.19
N LEU A 13 -0.12 23.42 55.69
CA LEU A 13 -1.50 23.51 55.23
C LEU A 13 -1.99 24.95 55.44
N ASN A 14 -2.02 25.73 54.37
CA ASN A 14 -2.55 27.09 54.39
C ASN A 14 -4.08 27.03 54.27
N LEU A 15 -4.75 26.86 55.42
CA LEU A 15 -6.20 26.90 55.56
C LEU A 15 -6.72 28.34 55.51
N ASN A 16 -6.58 29.02 54.37
CA ASN A 16 -7.43 30.16 54.01
C ASN A 16 -7.14 30.64 52.59
N LYS A 17 -7.99 30.26 51.64
CA LYS A 17 -8.24 31.03 50.41
C LYS A 17 -9.55 30.55 49.78
N LYS A 18 -10.65 31.17 50.21
CA LYS A 18 -11.91 31.19 49.45
C LYS A 18 -11.65 32.00 48.17
N GLY A 19 -11.73 31.37 47.00
CA GLY A 19 -11.58 32.06 45.72
C GLY A 19 -11.31 31.19 44.49
N GLU A 20 -10.98 29.90 44.65
CA GLU A 20 -10.75 28.99 43.52
C GLU A 20 -12.00 28.14 43.25
N ARG A 21 -12.92 28.66 42.43
CA ARG A 21 -13.87 27.83 41.70
C ARG A 21 -13.59 28.06 40.23
N PHE A 22 -13.37 26.98 39.49
CA PHE A 22 -13.24 26.84 38.02
C PHE A 22 -11.85 26.62 37.40
N GLU A 23 -10.71 26.94 38.04
CA GLU A 23 -9.38 26.61 37.46
C GLU A 23 -8.92 25.16 37.68
N GLY A 24 -9.49 24.44 38.66
CA GLY A 24 -9.02 23.10 39.07
C GLY A 24 -9.44 21.95 38.15
N LEU A 25 -10.54 22.07 37.42
CA LEU A 25 -11.12 20.92 36.71
C LEU A 25 -10.26 20.46 35.51
N TYR A 26 -9.57 21.39 34.84
CA TYR A 26 -8.71 21.08 33.69
C TYR A 26 -7.34 20.55 34.11
N LYS A 27 -6.81 21.03 35.24
CA LYS A 27 -5.51 20.62 35.76
C LYS A 27 -5.54 19.14 36.20
N ASP A 28 -6.61 18.74 36.88
CA ASP A 28 -6.83 17.34 37.27
C ASP A 28 -7.12 16.43 36.06
N PHE A 29 -7.71 16.96 34.97
CA PHE A 29 -8.02 16.20 33.76
C PHE A 29 -6.78 15.99 32.85
N ILE A 30 -5.88 16.99 32.78
CA ILE A 30 -4.60 16.87 32.07
C ILE A 30 -3.58 16.02 32.84
N GLU A 31 -3.52 16.13 34.17
CA GLU A 31 -2.55 15.37 34.97
C GLU A 31 -2.78 13.85 34.94
N LYS A 32 -4.02 13.40 34.69
CA LYS A 32 -4.37 11.97 34.59
C LYS A 32 -4.00 11.30 33.25
N GLN A 33 -3.66 12.06 32.20
CA GLN A 33 -3.23 11.46 30.93
C GLN A 33 -1.70 11.35 30.84
N PRO A 34 -1.16 10.30 30.19
CA PRO A 34 0.28 10.18 29.98
C PRO A 34 0.76 11.32 29.06
N SER A 35 1.33 12.36 29.70
CA SER A 35 2.29 13.31 29.16
C SER A 35 2.10 13.76 27.71
N LYS A 36 1.67 15.02 27.59
CA LYS A 36 1.56 15.87 26.40
C LYS A 36 0.14 15.89 25.81
N VAL A 37 -0.63 16.90 26.23
CA VAL A 37 -1.36 17.69 25.22
C VAL A 37 -0.26 18.34 24.37
N GLU A 38 0.28 17.56 23.45
CA GLU A 38 1.15 18.06 22.40
C GLU A 38 0.33 19.15 21.72
N LYS A 39 0.90 20.36 21.61
CA LYS A 39 0.36 21.38 20.69
C LYS A 39 -0.03 20.64 19.42
N PRO A 40 -1.22 20.89 18.83
CA PRO A 40 -1.59 20.26 17.57
C PRO A 40 -0.36 20.36 16.67
N LYS A 41 0.20 19.20 16.32
CA LYS A 41 1.39 19.15 15.47
C LYS A 41 0.92 19.69 14.15
N ASP A 42 1.10 20.99 13.97
CA ASP A 42 0.90 21.70 12.72
C ASP A 42 2.07 21.28 11.82
N GLU A 43 2.13 19.98 11.48
CA GLU A 43 3.01 19.45 10.45
C GLU A 43 2.47 19.99 9.13
N THR A 44 2.80 21.26 8.88
CA THR A 44 2.46 21.97 7.65
C THR A 44 2.74 21.03 6.47
N PRO A 45 1.71 20.71 5.67
CA PRO A 45 1.84 19.73 4.61
C PRO A 45 3.01 20.08 3.68
N GLY A 46 3.67 19.06 3.13
CA GLY A 46 4.75 19.26 2.15
C GLY A 46 4.33 20.17 0.98
N PHE A 47 3.05 20.07 0.59
CA PHE A 47 2.42 20.97 -0.38
C PHE A 47 2.50 22.45 0.03
N VAL A 48 2.08 22.80 1.25
CA VAL A 48 2.12 24.19 1.76
C VAL A 48 3.55 24.73 1.79
N LYS A 49 4.51 23.89 2.22
CA LYS A 49 5.94 24.26 2.22
C LYS A 49 6.46 24.52 0.81
N PHE A 50 6.09 23.66 -0.13
CA PHE A 50 6.46 23.78 -1.54
C PHE A 50 5.85 25.04 -2.17
N THR A 51 4.55 25.28 -1.98
CA THR A 51 3.87 26.50 -2.46
C THR A 51 4.56 27.77 -1.96
N ARG A 52 4.86 27.85 -0.66
CA ARG A 52 5.57 28.99 -0.08
C ARG A 52 7.00 29.11 -0.59
N ALA A 53 7.70 28.00 -0.82
CA ALA A 53 9.06 28.01 -1.37
C ALA A 53 9.08 28.51 -2.82
N VAL A 54 8.15 28.05 -3.66
CA VAL A 54 8.02 28.50 -5.05
C VAL A 54 7.63 29.97 -5.11
N ASN A 55 6.67 30.41 -4.29
CA ASN A 55 6.28 31.82 -4.27
C ASN A 55 7.43 32.75 -3.82
N LYS A 56 8.29 32.30 -2.89
CA LYS A 56 9.51 33.06 -2.52
C LYS A 56 10.48 33.24 -3.68
N LEU A 57 10.55 32.28 -4.60
CA LEU A 57 11.41 32.37 -5.80
C LEU A 57 10.77 33.24 -6.89
N PHE A 58 9.44 33.29 -6.96
CA PHE A 58 8.69 33.96 -8.03
C PHE A 58 7.52 34.83 -7.50
N PRO A 59 7.78 35.85 -6.67
CA PRO A 59 6.73 36.60 -5.97
C PRO A 59 5.80 37.39 -6.92
N SER A 60 6.26 37.74 -8.12
CA SER A 60 5.50 38.53 -9.10
C SER A 60 4.38 37.76 -9.80
N TYR A 61 4.38 36.42 -9.75
CA TYR A 61 3.41 35.60 -10.48
C TYR A 61 2.05 35.50 -9.77
N GLY A 62 2.02 35.72 -8.45
CA GLY A 62 0.82 35.60 -7.60
C GLY A 62 -0.01 36.87 -7.43
N ALA A 63 0.50 38.04 -7.85
CA ALA A 63 -0.11 39.33 -7.52
C ALA A 63 -1.56 39.45 -8.03
N GLY A 64 -2.49 39.79 -7.13
CA GLY A 64 -3.89 40.08 -7.47
C GLY A 64 -4.77 38.86 -7.76
N ALA A 65 -4.30 37.64 -7.47
CA ALA A 65 -5.11 36.43 -7.61
C ALA A 65 -6.21 36.36 -6.55
N LYS A 66 -7.37 35.81 -6.93
CA LYS A 66 -8.48 35.48 -6.02
C LYS A 66 -8.82 34.00 -6.17
N TYR A 67 -9.21 33.37 -5.07
CA TYR A 67 -9.74 32.01 -5.11
C TYR A 67 -11.12 32.00 -5.77
N SER A 68 -11.45 30.86 -6.39
CA SER A 68 -12.86 30.50 -6.62
C SER A 68 -13.52 30.17 -5.28
N ASP A 69 -14.85 30.33 -5.16
CA ASP A 69 -15.59 30.01 -3.93
C ASP A 69 -15.32 28.57 -3.44
N GLU A 70 -15.25 27.61 -4.37
CA GLU A 70 -14.91 26.21 -4.08
C GLU A 70 -13.48 26.04 -3.56
N GLU A 71 -12.53 26.81 -4.09
CA GLU A 71 -11.11 26.77 -3.69
C GLU A 71 -10.93 27.38 -2.30
N GLU A 72 -11.64 28.47 -2.01
CA GLU A 72 -11.63 29.11 -0.70
C GLU A 72 -12.20 28.18 0.37
N GLN A 73 -13.35 27.55 0.11
CA GLN A 73 -13.94 26.55 1.00
C GLN A 73 -12.99 25.36 1.23
N ALA A 74 -12.38 24.84 0.16
CA ALA A 74 -11.43 23.73 0.27
C ALA A 74 -10.21 24.10 1.14
N MET A 75 -9.62 25.28 0.93
CA MET A 75 -8.46 25.75 1.70
C MET A 75 -8.83 26.05 3.16
N ALA A 76 -10.02 26.61 3.40
CA ALA A 76 -10.55 26.87 4.74
C ALA A 76 -10.86 25.57 5.50
N PHE A 77 -11.47 24.59 4.81
CA PHE A 77 -11.71 23.26 5.35
C PHE A 77 -10.38 22.62 5.76
N LEU A 78 -9.39 22.60 4.86
CA LEU A 78 -8.08 21.99 5.11
C LEU A 78 -7.25 22.72 6.17
N GLY A 79 -7.48 24.02 6.39
CA GLY A 79 -6.76 24.83 7.38
C GLY A 79 -5.33 25.19 6.97
N TRP A 80 -5.01 25.15 5.67
CA TRP A 80 -3.64 25.32 5.17
C TRP A 80 -3.09 26.76 5.25
N GLY A 81 -3.93 27.75 5.54
CA GLY A 81 -3.50 29.15 5.73
C GLY A 81 -2.69 29.68 4.54
N LEU A 82 -3.06 29.29 3.31
CA LEU A 82 -2.43 29.73 2.07
C LEU A 82 -3.25 30.88 1.46
N GLY A 83 -2.60 32.02 1.22
CA GLY A 83 -3.22 33.11 0.47
C GLY A 83 -3.38 32.76 -1.02
N PRO A 84 -4.37 33.33 -1.72
CA PRO A 84 -4.59 33.08 -3.14
C PRO A 84 -3.38 33.46 -3.99
N GLU A 85 -2.63 34.48 -3.57
CA GLU A 85 -1.40 34.90 -4.23
C GLU A 85 -0.30 33.83 -4.14
N ASP A 86 -0.14 33.17 -3.00
CA ASP A 86 0.83 32.09 -2.81
C ASP A 86 0.50 30.89 -3.72
N PHE A 87 -0.79 30.50 -3.76
CA PHE A 87 -1.24 29.33 -4.52
C PHE A 87 -1.13 29.54 -6.04
N TYR A 88 -1.69 30.63 -6.55
CA TYR A 88 -1.65 30.91 -8.00
C TYR A 88 -0.26 31.33 -8.47
N GLY A 89 0.55 31.97 -7.61
CA GLY A 89 1.96 32.25 -7.89
C GLY A 89 2.75 30.97 -8.15
N ALA A 90 2.59 29.97 -7.29
CA ALA A 90 3.22 28.67 -7.47
C ALA A 90 2.69 27.92 -8.70
N TYR A 91 1.37 27.90 -8.94
CA TYR A 91 0.77 27.28 -10.13
C TYR A 91 1.33 27.86 -11.44
N LYS A 92 1.37 29.19 -11.56
CA LYS A 92 1.92 29.86 -12.74
C LYS A 92 3.42 29.65 -12.88
N ALA A 93 4.17 29.62 -11.79
CA ALA A 93 5.60 29.33 -11.83
C ALA A 93 5.87 27.90 -12.35
N ILE A 94 5.17 26.89 -11.81
CA ILE A 94 5.29 25.49 -12.26
C ILE A 94 4.97 25.35 -13.75
N THR A 95 3.91 26.00 -14.22
CA THR A 95 3.49 25.90 -15.62
C THR A 95 4.41 26.69 -16.55
N ILE A 96 4.69 27.97 -16.28
CA ILE A 96 5.43 28.84 -17.20
C ILE A 96 6.93 28.55 -17.16
N VAL A 97 7.53 28.52 -15.96
CA VAL A 97 8.97 28.22 -15.79
C VAL A 97 9.23 26.76 -16.16
N GLY A 98 8.32 25.86 -15.78
CA GLY A 98 8.40 24.46 -16.18
C GLY A 98 8.29 24.27 -17.68
N LEU A 99 7.41 24.99 -18.39
CA LEU A 99 7.31 24.94 -19.86
C LEU A 99 8.60 25.44 -20.52
N ALA A 100 9.16 26.55 -20.05
CA ALA A 100 10.41 27.08 -20.57
C ALA A 100 11.56 26.08 -20.38
N ALA A 101 11.70 25.50 -19.17
CA ALA A 101 12.70 24.48 -18.88
C ALA A 101 12.45 23.19 -19.69
N GLY A 102 11.19 22.77 -19.81
CA GLY A 102 10.76 21.62 -20.58
C GLY A 102 11.09 21.76 -22.08
N LEU A 103 10.89 22.94 -22.66
CA LEU A 103 11.27 23.19 -24.05
C LEU A 103 12.79 23.18 -24.25
N VAL A 104 13.57 23.69 -23.29
CA VAL A 104 15.04 23.64 -23.35
C VAL A 104 15.55 22.20 -23.23
N LEU A 105 15.05 21.45 -22.26
CA LEU A 105 15.42 20.05 -22.05
C LEU A 105 14.95 19.15 -23.20
N GLY A 106 13.72 19.36 -23.67
CA GLY A 106 13.16 18.67 -24.82
C GLY A 106 13.91 18.99 -26.11
N GLY A 107 14.35 20.23 -26.29
CA GLY A 107 15.19 20.65 -27.41
C GLY A 107 16.57 20.01 -27.36
N ALA A 108 17.20 19.95 -26.18
CA ALA A 108 18.47 19.25 -25.99
C ALA A 108 18.33 17.74 -26.26
N ALA A 109 17.26 17.11 -25.76
CA ALA A 109 16.96 15.71 -26.03
C ALA A 109 16.70 15.47 -27.53
N TYR A 110 15.98 16.38 -28.20
CA TYR A 110 15.77 16.32 -29.65
C TYR A 110 17.11 16.35 -30.39
N VAL A 111 17.99 17.31 -30.09
CA VAL A 111 19.31 17.42 -30.75
C VAL A 111 20.16 16.16 -30.55
N LEU A 112 20.13 15.55 -29.36
CA LEU A 112 20.87 14.32 -29.06
C LEU A 112 20.30 13.07 -29.73
N LEU A 113 18.98 13.04 -30.00
CA LEU A 113 18.27 11.86 -30.49
C LEU A 113 17.87 11.96 -31.97
N ALA A 114 17.93 13.14 -32.57
CA ALA A 114 17.47 13.42 -33.94
C ALA A 114 18.20 12.58 -34.99
N GLU A 115 19.49 12.32 -34.81
CA GLU A 115 20.30 11.53 -35.73
C GLU A 115 19.84 10.06 -35.81
N ASN A 116 19.30 9.51 -34.72
CA ASN A 116 18.90 8.11 -34.61
C ASN A 116 17.41 7.83 -34.86
N LEU A 117 16.54 8.84 -34.72
CA LEU A 117 15.09 8.66 -34.62
C LEU A 117 14.25 9.39 -35.68
N GLY A 118 14.84 10.25 -36.52
CA GLY A 118 14.10 10.98 -37.55
C GLY A 118 12.90 11.76 -36.99
N THR A 119 11.69 11.56 -37.52
CA THR A 119 10.47 12.27 -37.07
C THR A 119 10.02 11.89 -35.65
N LEU A 120 10.41 10.71 -35.14
CA LEU A 120 10.12 10.27 -33.76
C LEU A 120 10.93 11.05 -32.71
N ALA A 121 12.01 11.73 -33.10
CA ALA A 121 12.77 12.58 -32.17
C ALA A 121 11.94 13.75 -31.62
N LEU A 122 10.82 14.12 -32.27
CA LEU A 122 9.88 15.12 -31.77
C LEU A 122 9.10 14.66 -30.52
N ALA A 123 9.02 13.35 -30.26
CA ALA A 123 8.29 12.80 -29.12
C ALA A 123 8.83 13.26 -27.76
N PRO A 124 10.15 13.19 -27.46
CA PRO A 124 10.70 13.72 -26.21
C PRO A 124 10.45 15.23 -26.06
N LEU A 125 10.60 16.02 -27.12
CA LEU A 125 10.27 17.45 -27.09
C LEU A 125 8.82 17.69 -26.65
N LEU A 126 7.87 16.96 -27.23
CA LEU A 126 6.45 17.02 -26.87
C LEU A 126 6.21 16.57 -25.42
N LEU A 127 6.86 15.50 -24.99
CA LEU A 127 6.74 14.97 -23.62
C LEU A 127 7.24 15.98 -22.58
N PHE A 128 8.42 16.57 -22.79
CA PHE A 128 8.98 17.58 -21.90
C PHE A 128 8.19 18.89 -21.91
N ALA A 129 7.55 19.24 -23.03
CA ALA A 129 6.64 20.39 -23.09
C ALA A 129 5.30 20.11 -22.39
N LEU A 130 4.76 18.88 -22.48
CA LEU A 130 3.51 18.48 -21.83
C LEU A 130 3.67 18.27 -20.31
N ALA A 131 4.81 17.74 -19.85
CA ALA A 131 5.07 17.46 -18.45
C ALA A 131 4.73 18.61 -17.47
N PRO A 132 5.18 19.87 -17.69
CA PRO A 132 4.85 20.99 -16.80
C PRO A 132 3.37 21.42 -16.88
N ILE A 133 2.70 21.21 -18.02
CA ILE A 133 1.26 21.46 -18.16
C ILE A 133 0.48 20.46 -17.30
N VAL A 134 0.83 19.17 -17.41
CA VAL A 134 0.25 18.10 -16.59
C VAL A 134 0.55 18.32 -15.11
N ALA A 135 1.78 18.70 -14.76
CA ALA A 135 2.16 19.00 -13.38
C ALA A 135 1.37 20.19 -12.81
N GLY A 136 1.15 21.25 -13.60
CA GLY A 136 0.31 22.37 -13.22
C GLY A 136 -1.15 21.97 -13.00
N PHE A 137 -1.71 21.14 -13.89
CA PHE A 137 -3.07 20.61 -13.75
C PHE A 137 -3.23 19.78 -12.47
N LEU A 138 -2.29 18.87 -12.19
CA LEU A 138 -2.28 18.08 -10.96
C LEU A 138 -2.12 18.95 -9.71
N TYR A 139 -1.26 19.97 -9.76
CA TYR A 139 -1.06 20.91 -8.66
C TYR A 139 -2.34 21.68 -8.34
N LYS A 140 -3.06 22.17 -9.37
CA LYS A 140 -4.32 22.90 -9.18
C LYS A 140 -5.42 21.98 -8.62
N GLY A 141 -5.49 20.73 -9.08
CA GLY A 141 -6.48 19.74 -8.62
C GLY A 141 -6.18 19.12 -7.24
N TYR A 142 -5.00 19.36 -6.68
CA TYR A 142 -4.56 18.74 -5.44
C TYR A 142 -5.40 19.11 -4.20
N PRO A 143 -5.76 20.39 -3.93
CA PRO A 143 -6.54 20.76 -2.75
C PRO A 143 -7.91 20.07 -2.73
N ALA A 144 -8.62 20.05 -3.85
CA ALA A 144 -9.92 19.37 -3.97
C ALA A 144 -9.78 17.85 -3.71
N SER A 145 -8.71 17.24 -4.24
CA SER A 145 -8.42 15.82 -4.00
C SER A 145 -8.08 15.55 -2.53
N ALA A 146 -7.38 16.47 -1.86
CA ALA A 146 -7.06 16.38 -0.43
C ALA A 146 -8.30 16.52 0.45
N VAL A 147 -9.22 17.45 0.13
CA VAL A 147 -10.53 17.55 0.79
C VAL A 147 -11.29 16.24 0.64
N LYS A 148 -11.42 15.72 -0.58
CA LYS A 148 -12.11 14.45 -0.85
C LYS A 148 -11.51 13.28 -0.07
N LYS A 149 -10.19 13.22 0.03
CA LYS A 149 -9.50 12.20 0.83
C LYS A 149 -9.85 12.32 2.31
N GLU A 150 -9.83 13.54 2.84
CA GLU A 150 -10.08 13.81 4.26
C GLU A 150 -11.55 13.57 4.65
N THR A 151 -12.50 13.99 3.81
CA THR A 151 -13.94 13.75 4.03
C THR A 151 -14.25 12.26 4.00
N MET A 152 -13.60 11.52 3.10
CA MET A 152 -13.76 10.07 3.06
C MET A 152 -13.10 9.36 4.25
N GLN A 153 -11.94 9.83 4.70
CA GLN A 153 -11.30 9.34 5.92
C GLN A 153 -12.17 9.56 7.15
N SER A 154 -12.86 10.69 7.19
CA SER A 154 -13.74 11.06 8.28
C SER A 154 -14.95 10.13 8.42
N LEU A 155 -15.42 9.47 7.35
CA LEU A 155 -16.52 8.49 7.45
C LEU A 155 -16.23 7.36 8.45
N ALA A 156 -14.97 7.00 8.68
CA ALA A 156 -14.61 5.98 9.67
C ALA A 156 -14.72 6.47 11.11
N TYR A 157 -14.45 7.76 11.35
CA TYR A 157 -14.34 8.34 12.70
C TYR A 157 -15.59 9.12 13.10
N ILE A 158 -16.41 9.57 12.14
CA ILE A 158 -17.64 10.33 12.38
C ILE A 158 -18.57 9.58 13.35
N PRO A 159 -18.91 8.30 13.13
CA PRO A 159 -19.79 7.59 14.06
C PRO A 159 -19.17 7.41 15.45
N GLU A 160 -17.85 7.25 15.52
CA GLU A 160 -17.12 7.13 16.79
C GLU A 160 -17.15 8.44 17.58
N ILE A 161 -16.94 9.58 16.91
CA ILE A 161 -16.96 10.90 17.54
C ILE A 161 -18.37 11.29 17.98
N VAL A 162 -19.36 11.07 17.12
CA VAL A 162 -20.78 11.28 17.46
C VAL A 162 -21.16 10.41 18.65
N ASN A 163 -20.67 9.17 18.69
CA ASN A 163 -20.86 8.32 19.86
C ASN A 163 -20.22 8.92 21.12
N TYR A 164 -18.95 9.34 21.09
CA TYR A 164 -18.33 9.97 22.27
C TYR A 164 -19.10 11.21 22.75
N LEU A 165 -19.62 12.02 21.83
CA LEU A 165 -20.47 13.16 22.16
C LEU A 165 -21.77 12.71 22.83
N THR A 166 -22.54 11.81 22.20
CA THR A 166 -23.85 11.38 22.71
C THR A 166 -23.72 10.64 24.03
N MET A 167 -22.66 9.87 24.18
CA MET A 167 -22.33 9.12 25.36
C MET A 167 -21.98 10.02 26.56
N SER A 168 -21.08 11.00 26.37
CA SER A 168 -20.76 11.97 27.42
C SER A 168 -21.96 12.86 27.77
N MET A 169 -22.80 13.18 26.77
CA MET A 169 -24.06 13.90 26.98
C MET A 169 -25.07 13.12 27.82
N ARG A 170 -25.13 11.78 27.65
CA ARG A 170 -25.96 10.91 28.50
C ARG A 170 -25.48 10.89 29.95
N LEU A 171 -24.16 10.95 30.17
CA LEU A 171 -23.59 10.93 31.53
C LEU A 171 -23.76 12.24 32.30
N THR A 172 -23.44 13.38 31.67
CA THR A 172 -23.32 14.66 32.40
C THR A 172 -24.20 15.79 31.88
N SER A 173 -24.97 15.57 30.80
CA SER A 173 -25.83 16.56 30.13
C SER A 173 -25.15 17.93 29.94
N ASN A 174 -23.86 17.91 29.62
CA ASN A 174 -23.01 19.09 29.48
C ASN A 174 -22.22 19.00 28.17
N LEU A 175 -22.48 19.94 27.26
CA LEU A 175 -21.90 19.94 25.91
C LEU A 175 -20.39 20.23 25.92
N GLU A 176 -19.92 21.11 26.81
CA GLU A 176 -18.50 21.41 26.95
C GLU A 176 -17.71 20.16 27.36
N LYS A 177 -18.22 19.39 28.33
CA LYS A 177 -17.62 18.11 28.73
C LYS A 177 -17.68 17.10 27.59
N ALA A 178 -18.81 17.02 26.88
CA ALA A 178 -18.95 16.09 25.76
C ALA A 178 -18.00 16.40 24.60
N VAL A 179 -17.92 17.66 24.19
CA VAL A 179 -16.99 18.13 23.15
C VAL A 179 -15.55 17.92 23.59
N SER A 180 -15.21 18.21 24.85
CA SER A 180 -13.87 17.95 25.39
C SER A 180 -13.51 16.46 25.41
N PHE A 181 -14.46 15.61 25.80
CA PHE A 181 -14.29 14.17 25.83
C PHE A 181 -14.09 13.60 24.42
N ALA A 182 -14.94 14.00 23.47
CA ALA A 182 -14.83 13.60 22.07
C ALA A 182 -13.57 14.17 21.39
N ALA A 183 -13.14 15.38 21.74
CA ALA A 183 -11.89 15.97 21.28
C ALA A 183 -10.66 15.18 21.78
N ALA A 184 -10.68 14.71 23.03
CA ALA A 184 -9.57 13.97 23.62
C ALA A 184 -9.45 12.53 23.08
N HIS A 185 -10.59 11.85 22.88
CA HIS A 185 -10.63 10.43 22.52
C HIS A 185 -10.91 10.16 21.04
N GLY A 186 -11.42 11.16 20.31
CA GLY A 186 -11.69 11.09 18.88
C GLY A 186 -10.43 11.09 18.02
N GLN A 187 -10.61 10.78 16.74
CA GLN A 187 -9.52 10.65 15.78
C GLN A 187 -9.76 11.49 14.51
N GLY A 188 -8.68 11.73 13.77
CA GLY A 188 -8.72 12.49 12.53
C GLY A 188 -9.05 13.96 12.72
N LYS A 189 -9.32 14.64 11.61
CA LYS A 189 -9.55 16.08 11.56
C LYS A 189 -10.70 16.57 12.41
N ILE A 190 -11.78 15.80 12.54
CA ILE A 190 -12.93 16.23 13.36
C ILE A 190 -12.52 16.38 14.83
N ALA A 191 -11.71 15.46 15.35
CA ALA A 191 -11.20 15.59 16.71
C ALA A 191 -10.29 16.81 16.87
N GLU A 192 -9.47 17.14 15.86
CA GLU A 192 -8.65 18.36 15.84
C GLU A 192 -9.51 19.63 15.78
N ASP A 193 -10.56 19.63 14.96
CA ASP A 193 -11.53 20.72 14.87
C ASP A 193 -12.27 20.90 16.22
N LEU A 194 -12.66 19.81 16.90
CA LEU A 194 -13.25 19.88 18.25
C LEU A 194 -12.26 20.42 19.28
N LYS A 195 -10.98 20.00 19.26
CA LYS A 195 -9.92 20.58 20.12
C LYS A 195 -9.77 22.08 19.86
N LYS A 196 -9.83 22.48 18.60
CA LYS A 196 -9.74 23.88 18.20
C LYS A 196 -10.92 24.69 18.73
N ILE A 197 -12.14 24.16 18.69
CA ILE A 197 -13.33 24.82 19.26
C ILE A 197 -13.17 25.02 20.77
N VAL A 198 -12.75 23.98 21.50
CA VAL A 198 -12.49 24.09 22.94
C VAL A 198 -11.46 25.20 23.22
N TRP A 199 -10.38 25.23 22.45
CA TRP A 199 -9.37 26.28 22.56
C TRP A 199 -9.92 27.67 22.22
N ASP A 200 -10.69 27.78 21.13
CA ASP A 200 -11.25 29.04 20.62
C ASP A 200 -12.27 29.65 21.59
N VAL A 201 -13.06 28.83 22.28
CA VAL A 201 -13.94 29.28 23.38
C VAL A 201 -13.12 29.80 24.55
N GLN A 202 -12.04 29.12 24.94
CA GLN A 202 -11.18 29.53 26.06
C GLN A 202 -10.48 30.87 25.83
N ILE A 203 -10.04 31.14 24.60
CA ILE A 203 -9.43 32.43 24.24
C ILE A 203 -10.47 33.52 23.94
N GLY A 204 -11.77 33.20 24.05
CA GLY A 204 -12.87 34.13 23.84
C GLY A 204 -13.17 34.48 22.38
N ARG A 205 -12.80 33.61 21.41
CA ARG A 205 -13.22 33.76 20.01
C ARG A 205 -14.70 33.45 19.84
N TYR A 206 -15.19 32.40 20.49
CA TYR A 206 -16.61 32.06 20.56
C TYR A 206 -17.12 32.33 21.97
N ALA A 207 -18.38 32.76 22.10
CA ALA A 207 -19.00 33.03 23.39
C ALA A 207 -19.34 31.74 24.16
N SER A 208 -19.60 30.66 23.44
CA SER A 208 -19.89 29.35 24.04
C SER A 208 -19.53 28.18 23.13
N ILE A 209 -19.53 26.97 23.68
CA ILE A 209 -19.28 25.74 22.92
C ILE A 209 -20.39 25.49 21.89
N GLU A 210 -21.63 25.88 22.19
CA GLU A 210 -22.76 25.79 21.25
C GLU A 210 -22.50 26.61 19.97
N GLU A 211 -22.00 27.85 20.11
CA GLU A 211 -21.67 28.71 18.97
C GLU A 211 -20.53 28.13 18.12
N GLY A 212 -19.46 27.66 18.77
CA GLY A 212 -18.36 27.00 18.08
C GLY A 212 -18.77 25.68 17.41
N LEU A 213 -19.70 24.93 18.02
CA LEU A 213 -20.23 23.70 17.44
C LEU A 213 -21.17 23.96 16.26
N ASP A 214 -21.94 25.05 16.29
CA ASP A 214 -22.75 25.50 15.14
C ASP A 214 -21.84 25.81 13.94
N ASP A 215 -20.77 26.60 14.14
CA ASP A 215 -19.79 26.93 13.08
C ASP A 215 -19.16 25.66 12.49
N LEU A 216 -18.81 24.69 13.35
CA LEU A 216 -18.32 23.38 12.91
C LEU A 216 -19.36 22.63 12.08
N ALA A 217 -20.61 22.60 12.53
CA ALA A 217 -21.68 21.88 11.86
C ALA A 217 -21.96 22.46 10.47
N TYR A 218 -21.90 23.79 10.31
CA TYR A 218 -22.00 24.42 8.99
C TYR A 218 -20.78 24.12 8.10
N LYS A 219 -19.56 24.26 8.64
CA LYS A 219 -18.32 23.92 7.92
C LYS A 219 -18.30 22.48 7.40
N TRP A 220 -18.81 21.54 8.17
CA TRP A 220 -18.87 20.12 7.77
C TRP A 220 -20.12 19.77 6.97
N GLY A 221 -21.18 20.57 7.03
CA GLY A 221 -22.45 20.32 6.34
C GLY A 221 -22.31 20.20 4.82
N ASP A 222 -21.44 21.00 4.22
CA ASP A 222 -21.18 20.97 2.77
C ASP A 222 -20.54 19.65 2.31
N TYR A 223 -19.93 18.90 3.23
CA TYR A 223 -19.24 17.64 2.95
C TYR A 223 -19.95 16.42 3.52
N ASN A 224 -20.66 16.57 4.64
CA ASN A 224 -21.39 15.52 5.32
C ASN A 224 -22.60 16.08 6.08
N ASP A 225 -23.76 16.08 5.41
CA ASP A 225 -25.01 16.56 6.00
C ASP A 225 -25.47 15.73 7.22
N ASP A 226 -25.33 14.40 7.20
CA ASP A 226 -25.69 13.53 8.33
C ASP A 226 -24.94 13.91 9.60
N PHE A 227 -23.64 14.21 9.48
CA PHE A 227 -22.82 14.65 10.61
C PHE A 227 -23.29 16.01 11.14
N LYS A 228 -23.60 16.97 10.26
CA LYS A 228 -24.19 18.25 10.66
C LYS A 228 -25.51 18.04 11.40
N GLN A 229 -26.42 17.22 10.87
CA GLN A 229 -27.70 16.94 11.51
C GLN A 229 -27.52 16.32 12.90
N ALA A 230 -26.60 15.38 13.07
CA ALA A 230 -26.30 14.82 14.38
C ALA A 230 -25.75 15.84 15.38
N LEU A 231 -24.85 16.75 14.96
CA LEU A 231 -24.39 17.82 15.84
C LEU A 231 -25.53 18.75 16.25
N MET A 232 -26.44 19.08 15.33
CA MET A 232 -27.62 19.89 15.63
C MET A 232 -28.58 19.18 16.60
N LEU A 233 -28.79 17.88 16.44
CA LEU A 233 -29.60 17.07 17.38
C LEU A 233 -28.95 17.00 18.77
N ILE A 234 -27.63 16.77 18.85
CA ILE A 234 -26.88 16.76 20.11
C ILE A 234 -27.01 18.10 20.83
N ARG A 235 -26.87 19.20 20.11
CA ARG A 235 -27.07 20.54 20.66
C ARG A 235 -28.51 20.75 21.15
N ALA A 236 -29.50 20.40 20.34
CA ALA A 236 -30.91 20.53 20.70
C ALA A 236 -31.28 19.71 21.95
N SER A 237 -30.59 18.58 22.19
CA SER A 237 -30.81 17.71 23.35
C SER A 237 -30.58 18.41 24.70
N ILE A 238 -29.76 19.48 24.75
CA ILE A 238 -29.51 20.28 25.96
C ILE A 238 -30.76 21.06 26.38
N LEU A 239 -31.56 21.48 25.40
CA LEU A 239 -32.79 22.23 25.62
C LEU A 239 -33.95 21.33 26.07
N GLU A 240 -33.80 20.01 25.96
CA GLU A 240 -34.83 19.04 26.32
C GLU A 240 -34.77 18.71 27.83
N GLY A 241 -35.80 19.15 28.54
CA GLY A 241 -35.92 18.93 29.98
C GLY A 241 -36.26 17.49 30.37
N ASN A 242 -36.91 16.73 29.47
CA ASN A 242 -37.24 15.32 29.73
C ASN A 242 -36.04 14.42 29.44
N GLN A 243 -35.56 13.69 30.44
CA GLN A 243 -34.42 12.78 30.31
C GLN A 243 -34.63 11.71 29.24
N GLN A 244 -35.80 11.07 29.19
CA GLN A 244 -36.09 10.00 28.23
C GLN A 244 -36.08 10.54 26.80
N ARG A 245 -36.72 11.69 26.58
CA ARG A 245 -36.74 12.34 25.26
C ARG A 245 -35.36 12.83 24.83
N ARG A 246 -34.54 13.32 25.77
CA ARG A 246 -33.13 13.64 25.51
C ARG A 246 -32.34 12.40 25.08
N GLU A 247 -32.54 11.27 25.76
CA GLU A 247 -31.90 9.99 25.40
C GLU A 247 -32.31 9.53 23.98
N GLU A 248 -33.59 9.65 23.63
CA GLU A 248 -34.12 9.35 22.28
C GLU A 248 -33.51 10.26 21.20
N ILE A 249 -33.38 11.57 21.45
CA ILE A 249 -32.73 12.52 20.52
C ILE A 249 -31.26 12.15 20.29
N LEU A 250 -30.54 11.81 21.36
CA LEU A 250 -29.12 11.42 21.29
C LEU A 250 -28.94 10.06 20.61
N GLU A 251 -29.89 9.13 20.79
CA GLU A 251 -29.91 7.85 20.09
C GLU A 251 -30.11 8.07 18.59
N LYS A 252 -31.12 8.86 18.23
CA LYS A 252 -31.41 9.21 16.84
C LYS A 252 -30.21 9.87 16.16
N ALA A 253 -29.54 10.81 16.83
CA ALA A 253 -28.32 11.44 16.30
C ALA A 253 -27.21 10.42 15.99
N SER A 254 -27.07 9.38 16.80
CA SER A 254 -26.09 8.32 16.55
C SER A 254 -26.52 7.38 15.43
N GLU A 255 -27.81 7.05 15.36
CA GLU A 255 -28.39 6.16 14.35
C GLU A 255 -28.35 6.78 12.95
N ASP A 256 -28.83 8.03 12.81
CA ASP A 256 -28.85 8.77 11.54
C ASP A 256 -27.44 8.86 10.94
N VAL A 257 -26.42 9.16 11.76
CA VAL A 257 -25.02 9.23 11.32
C VAL A 257 -24.47 7.85 10.94
N LEU A 258 -24.79 6.80 11.69
CA LEU A 258 -24.36 5.45 11.35
C LEU A 258 -24.96 4.99 10.02
N GLU A 259 -26.24 5.27 9.79
CA GLU A 259 -26.94 4.95 8.55
C GLU A 259 -26.41 5.75 7.37
N GLY A 260 -26.31 7.08 7.48
CA GLY A 260 -25.75 7.92 6.42
C GLY A 260 -24.29 7.57 6.08
N THR A 261 -23.49 7.21 7.09
CA THR A 261 -22.14 6.69 6.89
C THR A 261 -22.15 5.37 6.10
N ARG A 262 -23.06 4.45 6.46
CA ARG A 262 -23.22 3.16 5.76
C ARG A 262 -23.62 3.35 4.30
N GLU A 263 -24.57 4.24 4.01
CA GLU A 263 -25.01 4.54 2.64
C GLU A 263 -23.88 5.10 1.79
N LYS A 264 -23.11 6.06 2.33
CA LYS A 264 -21.95 6.64 1.66
C LYS A 264 -20.86 5.60 1.39
N MET A 265 -20.62 4.69 2.35
CA MET A 265 -19.69 3.58 2.17
C MET A 265 -20.16 2.58 1.09
N ASP A 266 -21.46 2.27 1.01
CA ASP A 266 -22.02 1.39 -0.04
C ASP A 266 -21.91 2.02 -1.43
N MET A 267 -22.30 3.30 -1.57
CA MET A 267 -22.13 4.04 -2.82
C MET A 267 -20.67 4.05 -3.29
N TYR A 268 -19.74 4.23 -2.35
CA TYR A 268 -18.32 4.20 -2.67
C TYR A 268 -17.83 2.81 -3.11
N ALA A 269 -18.20 1.76 -2.36
CA ALA A 269 -17.74 0.41 -2.67
C ALA A 269 -18.21 -0.05 -4.07
N ARG A 270 -19.43 0.33 -4.47
CA ARG A 270 -19.93 0.10 -5.83
C ARG A 270 -19.15 0.90 -6.87
N GLY A 271 -18.79 2.15 -6.56
CA GLY A 271 -17.99 3.01 -7.43
C GLY A 271 -16.56 2.52 -7.67
N LEU A 272 -16.02 1.66 -6.80
CA LEU A 272 -14.66 1.11 -6.92
C LEU A 272 -14.51 0.00 -7.96
N GLN A 273 -15.60 -0.63 -8.41
CA GLN A 273 -15.51 -1.72 -9.37
C GLN A 273 -14.89 -1.29 -10.71
N GLN A 274 -15.38 -0.19 -11.29
CA GLN A 274 -14.92 0.28 -12.62
C GLN A 274 -13.44 0.71 -12.63
N PRO A 275 -12.95 1.55 -11.69
CA PRO A 275 -11.54 1.91 -11.65
C PRO A 275 -10.60 0.71 -11.48
N THR A 276 -11.05 -0.32 -10.77
CA THR A 276 -10.27 -1.55 -10.59
C THR A 276 -10.14 -2.34 -11.89
N VAL A 277 -11.21 -2.42 -12.68
CA VAL A 277 -11.15 -3.02 -14.02
C VAL A 277 -10.18 -2.25 -14.93
N TYR A 278 -10.09 -0.92 -14.78
CA TYR A 278 -9.07 -0.15 -15.51
C TYR A 278 -7.64 -0.47 -15.07
N LEU A 279 -7.39 -0.74 -13.78
CA LEU A 279 -6.08 -1.24 -13.35
C LEU A 279 -5.71 -2.56 -14.04
N TYR A 280 -6.68 -3.45 -14.26
CA TYR A 280 -6.45 -4.66 -15.06
C TYR A 280 -6.11 -4.33 -16.51
N TYR A 281 -6.86 -3.43 -17.16
CA TYR A 281 -6.57 -3.07 -18.55
C TYR A 281 -5.22 -2.37 -18.72
N PHE A 282 -4.89 -1.39 -17.89
CA PHE A 282 -3.62 -0.67 -18.00
C PHE A 282 -2.43 -1.50 -17.49
N GLY A 283 -2.61 -2.30 -16.44
CA GLY A 283 -1.55 -3.07 -15.83
C GLY A 283 -1.30 -4.45 -16.45
N ILE A 284 -2.24 -5.02 -17.20
CA ILE A 284 -2.07 -6.39 -17.72
C ILE A 284 -2.43 -6.45 -19.20
N LEU A 285 -3.64 -6.03 -19.58
CA LEU A 285 -4.13 -6.20 -20.96
C LEU A 285 -3.35 -5.35 -21.97
N LEU A 286 -3.12 -4.07 -21.67
CA LEU A 286 -2.38 -3.14 -22.52
C LEU A 286 -0.93 -3.60 -22.73
N PRO A 287 -0.16 -3.95 -21.68
CA PRO A 287 1.18 -4.53 -21.84
C PRO A 287 1.19 -5.78 -22.71
N LEU A 288 0.22 -6.69 -22.52
CA LEU A 288 0.08 -7.88 -23.35
C LEU A 288 -0.15 -7.52 -24.81
N LEU A 289 -1.07 -6.60 -25.09
CA LEU A 289 -1.40 -6.21 -26.45
C LEU A 289 -0.19 -5.54 -27.10
N LEU A 290 0.48 -4.64 -26.39
CA LEU A 290 1.71 -4.00 -26.87
C LEU A 290 2.82 -5.03 -27.14
N ALA A 291 2.88 -6.12 -26.36
CA ALA A 291 3.95 -7.11 -26.49
C ALA A 291 3.79 -7.93 -27.76
N ILE A 292 2.55 -8.13 -28.20
CA ILE A 292 2.21 -8.79 -29.46
C ILE A 292 2.32 -7.81 -30.63
N VAL A 293 1.80 -6.58 -30.47
CA VAL A 293 1.67 -5.61 -31.56
C VAL A 293 3.00 -4.92 -31.90
N LEU A 294 3.85 -4.60 -30.93
CA LEU A 294 5.08 -3.84 -31.19
C LEU A 294 6.08 -4.57 -32.12
N PRO A 295 6.38 -5.87 -31.94
CA PRO A 295 7.28 -6.57 -32.86
C PRO A 295 6.72 -6.63 -34.30
N ILE A 296 5.41 -6.88 -34.42
CA ILE A 296 4.73 -6.97 -35.72
C ILE A 296 4.68 -5.59 -36.39
N GLY A 297 4.24 -4.56 -35.66
CA GLY A 297 4.13 -3.20 -36.17
C GLY A 297 5.50 -2.59 -36.52
N GLY A 298 6.54 -2.89 -35.75
CA GLY A 298 7.92 -2.49 -36.05
C GLY A 298 8.41 -3.08 -37.37
N SER A 299 8.16 -4.38 -37.59
CA SER A 299 8.52 -5.03 -38.86
C SER A 299 7.78 -4.43 -40.07
N MET A 300 6.48 -4.15 -39.94
CA MET A 300 5.63 -3.63 -41.02
C MET A 300 5.91 -2.18 -41.40
N SER A 301 6.24 -1.35 -40.40
CA SER A 301 6.51 0.08 -40.60
C SER A 301 7.97 0.36 -40.97
N GLY A 302 8.85 -0.64 -40.86
CA GLY A 302 10.31 -0.46 -41.01
C GLY A 302 10.94 0.38 -39.91
N THR A 303 10.20 0.68 -38.83
CA THR A 303 10.70 1.46 -37.70
C THR A 303 11.15 0.54 -36.57
N GLN A 304 12.28 0.87 -35.94
CA GLN A 304 12.89 0.07 -34.88
C GLN A 304 12.18 0.27 -33.52
N LEU A 305 10.86 0.09 -33.49
CA LEU A 305 10.01 0.32 -32.32
C LEU A 305 10.19 -0.73 -31.22
N ALA A 306 10.67 -1.93 -31.55
CA ALA A 306 10.88 -3.03 -30.62
C ALA A 306 12.36 -3.19 -30.20
N LYS A 307 13.12 -2.09 -30.24
CA LYS A 307 14.44 -1.98 -29.60
C LYS A 307 14.35 -2.26 -28.09
N PRO A 308 15.32 -2.99 -27.50
CA PRO A 308 15.34 -3.32 -26.08
C PRO A 308 15.16 -2.10 -25.16
N GLU A 309 15.76 -0.96 -25.52
CA GLU A 309 15.74 0.27 -24.72
C GLU A 309 14.33 0.87 -24.65
N TYR A 310 13.60 0.90 -25.78
CA TYR A 310 12.24 1.41 -25.83
C TYR A 310 11.25 0.49 -25.12
N LEU A 311 11.45 -0.82 -25.24
CA LEU A 311 10.66 -1.81 -24.49
C LEU A 311 10.92 -1.67 -22.99
N PHE A 312 12.18 -1.54 -22.57
CA PHE A 312 12.50 -1.34 -21.15
C PHE A 312 11.83 -0.08 -20.59
N VAL A 313 11.91 1.07 -21.29
CA VAL A 313 11.27 2.32 -20.84
C VAL A 313 9.74 2.24 -20.86
N GLY A 314 9.16 1.65 -21.91
CA GLY A 314 7.71 1.49 -22.03
C GLY A 314 7.12 0.61 -20.93
N TYR A 315 7.71 -0.57 -20.73
CA TYR A 315 7.21 -1.57 -19.78
C TYR A 315 7.63 -1.31 -18.34
N ASN A 316 8.90 -0.99 -18.06
CA ASN A 316 9.40 -0.90 -16.68
C ASN A 316 9.40 0.53 -16.11
N LEU A 317 8.96 1.54 -16.88
CA LEU A 317 8.87 2.91 -16.37
C LEU A 317 7.51 3.54 -16.65
N LEU A 318 7.09 3.61 -17.93
CA LEU A 318 5.87 4.33 -18.31
C LEU A 318 4.61 3.65 -17.78
N ILE A 319 4.45 2.35 -18.03
CA ILE A 319 3.26 1.61 -17.59
C ILE A 319 3.15 1.56 -16.05
N PRO A 320 4.18 1.17 -15.27
CA PRO A 320 4.14 1.16 -13.82
C PRO A 320 3.82 2.54 -13.24
N LEU A 321 4.35 3.62 -13.83
CA LEU A 321 4.02 4.99 -13.43
C LEU A 321 2.53 5.31 -13.67
N MET A 322 2.00 4.91 -14.83
CA MET A 322 0.57 5.07 -15.15
C MET A 322 -0.30 4.28 -14.18
N VAL A 323 0.02 3.00 -13.95
CA VAL A 323 -0.69 2.14 -12.98
C VAL A 323 -0.61 2.73 -11.58
N TYR A 324 0.54 3.25 -11.17
CA TYR A 324 0.72 3.89 -9.87
C TYR A 324 -0.13 5.16 -9.74
N ALA A 325 -0.14 6.02 -10.76
CA ALA A 325 -0.96 7.23 -10.79
C ALA A 325 -2.46 6.89 -10.70
N PHE A 326 -2.94 5.96 -11.51
CA PHE A 326 -4.34 5.50 -11.45
C PHE A 326 -4.67 4.84 -10.11
N GLY A 327 -3.83 3.92 -9.64
CA GLY A 327 -4.05 3.21 -8.37
C GLY A 327 -4.04 4.14 -7.16
N SER A 328 -3.17 5.16 -7.17
CA SER A 328 -3.12 6.17 -6.10
C SER A 328 -4.40 7.00 -6.03
N ASN A 329 -5.00 7.36 -7.18
CA ASN A 329 -6.29 8.04 -7.24
C ASN A 329 -7.43 7.17 -6.70
N ILE A 330 -7.36 5.85 -6.91
CA ILE A 330 -8.35 4.89 -6.42
C ILE A 330 -8.29 4.79 -4.89
N ILE A 331 -7.09 4.62 -4.31
CA ILE A 331 -6.90 4.56 -2.85
C ILE A 331 -7.30 5.88 -2.19
N ALA A 332 -6.94 7.02 -2.78
CA ALA A 332 -7.18 8.34 -2.18
C ALA A 332 -8.67 8.62 -1.91
N GLY A 333 -9.56 7.96 -2.64
CA GLY A 333 -11.00 8.08 -2.45
C GLY A 333 -11.62 7.11 -1.44
N LYS A 334 -10.86 6.27 -0.72
CA LYS A 334 -11.40 5.17 0.10
C LYS A 334 -11.71 5.56 1.55
N PRO A 335 -12.89 5.21 2.10
CA PRO A 335 -13.12 5.28 3.53
C PRO A 335 -12.30 4.20 4.25
N PRO A 336 -11.50 4.55 5.25
CA PRO A 336 -10.68 3.60 5.98
C PRO A 336 -11.59 2.65 6.74
N MET A 337 -11.37 1.35 6.56
CA MET A 337 -11.91 0.34 7.46
C MET A 337 -11.03 0.39 8.71
N ASN A 338 -11.62 0.69 9.88
CA ASN A 338 -10.98 0.83 11.21
C ASN A 338 -9.47 1.06 11.22
N ALA A 339 -9.02 2.25 11.67
CA ALA A 339 -7.60 2.56 11.79
C ALA A 339 -6.84 1.42 12.51
N PRO A 340 -5.85 0.80 11.87
CA PRO A 340 -5.13 -0.31 12.48
C PRO A 340 -4.37 0.18 13.72
N PRO A 341 -4.29 -0.60 14.80
CA PRO A 341 -3.51 -0.21 15.97
C PRO A 341 -2.03 -0.08 15.60
N ASP A 342 -1.43 1.07 15.92
CA ASP A 342 0.00 1.31 15.67
C ASP A 342 0.83 0.67 16.79
N ILE A 343 1.63 -0.33 16.43
CA ILE A 343 2.45 -1.08 17.38
C ILE A 343 3.82 -0.41 17.47
N PRO A 344 4.25 0.15 18.61
CA PRO A 344 5.58 0.75 18.74
C PRO A 344 6.71 -0.24 18.37
N LYS A 345 7.85 0.28 17.91
CA LYS A 345 9.02 -0.57 17.57
C LYS A 345 9.59 -1.28 18.79
N ASP A 346 9.47 -0.67 19.97
CA ASP A 346 9.99 -1.17 21.24
C ASP A 346 8.94 -1.94 22.07
N TYR A 347 7.93 -2.52 21.40
CA TYR A 347 6.86 -3.25 22.09
C TYR A 347 7.42 -4.47 22.87
N PRO A 348 7.04 -4.68 24.14
CA PRO A 348 7.53 -5.77 24.96
C PRO A 348 7.30 -7.15 24.32
N GLY A 349 8.34 -7.99 24.29
CA GLY A 349 8.26 -9.34 23.73
C GLY A 349 8.50 -9.43 22.22
N LEU A 350 8.77 -8.31 21.53
CA LEU A 350 9.24 -8.36 20.15
C LEU A 350 10.72 -8.81 20.07
N PRO A 351 11.09 -9.62 19.06
CA PRO A 351 12.50 -9.88 18.77
C PRO A 351 13.19 -8.61 18.27
N PRO A 352 14.53 -8.47 18.46
CA PRO A 352 15.28 -7.34 17.92
C PRO A 352 15.08 -7.23 16.41
N THR A 353 14.77 -6.02 15.94
CA THR A 353 14.35 -5.79 14.56
C THR A 353 15.42 -6.24 13.57
N GLY A 354 15.04 -7.11 12.63
CA GLY A 354 15.92 -7.53 11.53
C GLY A 354 16.99 -8.55 11.91
N GLN A 355 16.89 -9.21 13.07
CA GLN A 355 17.78 -10.31 13.47
C GLN A 355 17.01 -11.63 13.55
N ALA A 356 17.51 -12.68 12.89
CA ALA A 356 17.00 -14.04 13.02
C ALA A 356 17.87 -14.83 14.00
N LYS A 357 17.25 -15.59 14.92
CA LYS A 357 17.93 -16.64 15.67
C LYS A 357 17.71 -17.97 14.95
N ILE A 358 18.74 -18.47 14.27
CA ILE A 358 18.70 -19.79 13.62
C ILE A 358 19.89 -20.57 14.19
N LEU A 359 19.63 -21.78 14.70
CA LEU A 359 20.67 -22.67 15.26
C LEU A 359 21.57 -21.99 16.31
N GLY A 360 21.02 -21.11 17.15
CA GLY A 360 21.77 -20.42 18.21
C GLY A 360 22.63 -19.24 17.74
N VAL A 361 22.73 -18.98 16.43
CA VAL A 361 23.45 -17.82 15.87
C VAL A 361 22.45 -16.71 15.53
N THR A 362 22.74 -15.48 15.99
CA THR A 362 21.98 -14.28 15.62
C THR A 362 22.58 -13.68 14.35
N MET A 363 21.89 -13.80 13.21
CA MET A 363 22.33 -13.20 11.95
C MET A 363 21.33 -12.16 11.45
N PRO A 364 21.78 -11.00 10.92
CA PRO A 364 20.88 -10.03 10.30
C PRO A 364 20.22 -10.62 9.05
N PHE A 365 18.90 -10.44 8.90
CA PHE A 365 18.13 -10.95 7.76
C PHE A 365 18.68 -10.50 6.40
N LYS A 366 19.33 -9.32 6.33
CA LYS A 366 19.90 -8.77 5.09
C LYS A 366 21.01 -9.67 4.51
N TRP A 367 21.88 -10.22 5.35
CA TRP A 367 22.96 -11.10 4.89
C TRP A 367 22.44 -12.45 4.45
N PHE A 368 21.45 -12.98 5.16
CA PHE A 368 20.77 -14.22 4.76
C PHE A 368 20.07 -14.06 3.41
N ALA A 369 19.34 -12.95 3.24
CA ALA A 369 18.67 -12.61 1.99
C ALA A 369 19.67 -12.42 0.83
N ALA A 370 20.82 -11.80 1.07
CA ALA A 370 21.89 -11.65 0.07
C ALA A 370 22.54 -12.98 -0.29
N LEU A 371 22.85 -13.83 0.70
CA LEU A 371 23.41 -15.17 0.47
C LEU A 371 22.45 -16.05 -0.35
N LEU A 372 21.16 -15.99 -0.06
CA LEU A 372 20.15 -16.73 -0.80
C LEU A 372 20.04 -16.27 -2.26
N LEU A 373 20.10 -14.95 -2.50
CA LEU A 373 20.12 -14.40 -3.86
C LEU A 373 21.36 -14.87 -4.62
N VAL A 374 22.55 -14.72 -4.04
CA VAL A 374 23.81 -15.14 -4.69
C VAL A 374 23.81 -16.65 -4.95
N SER A 375 23.33 -17.45 -3.99
CA SER A 375 23.24 -18.91 -4.15
C SER A 375 22.31 -19.32 -5.30
N LEU A 376 21.16 -18.66 -5.46
CA LEU A 376 20.21 -18.99 -6.53
C LEU A 376 20.67 -18.51 -7.90
N VAL A 377 21.34 -17.35 -7.97
CA VAL A 377 21.98 -16.88 -9.21
C VAL A 377 23.12 -17.81 -9.62
N ALA A 378 23.98 -18.21 -8.66
CA ALA A 378 25.07 -19.15 -8.92
C ALA A 378 24.55 -20.53 -9.37
N LEU A 379 23.44 -21.00 -8.79
CA LEU A 379 22.77 -22.22 -9.23
C LEU A 379 22.24 -22.09 -10.66
N GLY A 380 21.60 -20.96 -10.99
CA GLY A 380 21.12 -20.67 -12.36
C GLY A 380 22.23 -20.59 -13.39
N TYR A 381 23.37 -20.01 -13.02
CA TYR A 381 24.56 -19.98 -13.87
C TYR A 381 25.14 -21.39 -14.05
N TYR A 382 25.26 -22.16 -12.96
CA TYR A 382 25.73 -23.55 -13.01
C TYR A 382 24.81 -24.45 -13.88
N THR A 383 23.50 -24.19 -13.89
CA THR A 383 22.57 -24.88 -14.80
C THR A 383 22.79 -24.49 -16.26
N ASP A 384 22.97 -23.20 -16.56
CA ASP A 384 23.18 -22.72 -17.94
C ASP A 384 24.48 -23.28 -18.55
N GLN A 385 25.52 -23.45 -17.73
CA GLN A 385 26.79 -24.06 -18.14
C GLN A 385 26.72 -25.59 -18.35
N GLY A 386 25.57 -26.23 -18.12
CA GLY A 386 25.40 -27.68 -18.28
C GLY A 386 25.79 -28.52 -17.06
N GLY A 387 26.34 -27.91 -16.00
CA GLY A 387 26.81 -28.64 -14.82
C GLY A 387 25.71 -29.38 -14.05
N THR A 388 24.47 -28.91 -14.08
CA THR A 388 23.33 -29.66 -13.51
C THR A 388 22.90 -30.83 -14.36
N GLN A 389 23.03 -30.71 -15.69
CA GLN A 389 22.73 -31.80 -16.61
C GLN A 389 23.74 -32.94 -16.42
N GLU A 390 25.03 -32.62 -16.28
CA GLU A 390 26.07 -33.59 -15.95
C GLU A 390 25.80 -34.29 -14.60
N ALA A 391 25.44 -33.54 -13.57
CA ALA A 391 25.12 -34.09 -12.25
C ALA A 391 23.87 -35.00 -12.26
N LEU A 392 22.83 -34.61 -13.01
CA LEU A 392 21.63 -35.42 -13.22
C LEU A 392 21.96 -36.69 -14.00
N ASN A 393 22.73 -36.58 -15.08
CA ASN A 393 23.15 -37.72 -15.89
C ASN A 393 24.01 -38.70 -15.10
N ALA A 394 24.91 -38.24 -14.24
CA ALA A 394 25.70 -39.12 -13.37
C ALA A 394 24.87 -40.02 -12.44
N VAL A 395 23.62 -39.63 -12.13
CA VAL A 395 22.69 -40.41 -11.31
C VAL A 395 21.65 -41.16 -12.17
N LEU A 396 21.11 -40.51 -13.20
CA LEU A 396 20.01 -41.03 -14.00
C LEU A 396 20.48 -42.01 -15.08
N THR A 397 21.66 -41.84 -15.69
CA THR A 397 22.14 -42.77 -16.72
C THR A 397 22.36 -44.18 -16.18
N PRO A 398 22.98 -44.42 -14.99
CA PRO A 398 23.09 -45.78 -14.45
C PRO A 398 21.73 -46.37 -14.04
N VAL A 399 20.75 -45.54 -13.68
CA VAL A 399 19.38 -45.98 -13.39
C VAL A 399 18.64 -46.35 -14.67
N ASN A 400 18.80 -45.57 -15.74
CA ASN A 400 18.21 -45.84 -17.06
C ASN A 400 18.81 -47.10 -17.69
N ASP A 401 20.13 -47.30 -17.59
CA ASP A 401 20.81 -48.51 -18.07
C ASP A 401 20.36 -49.76 -17.31
N LEU A 402 20.16 -49.64 -15.98
CA LEU A 402 19.62 -50.72 -15.16
C LEU A 402 18.16 -51.04 -15.51
N LEU A 403 17.33 -50.03 -15.78
CA LEU A 403 15.96 -50.18 -16.23
C LEU A 403 15.87 -50.80 -17.63
N MET A 404 16.74 -50.39 -18.57
CA MET A 404 16.86 -51.01 -19.89
C MET A 404 17.21 -52.49 -19.79
N ALA A 405 18.23 -52.82 -18.98
CA ALA A 405 18.63 -54.21 -18.75
C ALA A 405 17.54 -55.06 -18.06
N ALA A 406 16.67 -54.43 -17.25
CA ALA A 406 15.59 -55.11 -16.54
C ALA A 406 14.32 -55.28 -17.38
N LEU A 407 14.05 -54.37 -18.32
CA LEU A 407 12.81 -54.32 -19.12
C LEU A 407 12.99 -54.77 -20.58
N ASP A 408 14.23 -55.05 -21.02
CA ASP A 408 14.59 -55.47 -22.39
C ASP A 408 14.10 -54.49 -23.48
N GLU A 409 14.02 -53.20 -23.15
CA GLU A 409 13.68 -52.14 -24.10
C GLU A 409 14.95 -51.50 -24.67
N PRO A 410 15.13 -51.47 -26.01
CA PRO A 410 16.35 -50.95 -26.64
C PRO A 410 16.38 -49.41 -26.78
N THR A 411 15.27 -48.72 -26.52
CA THR A 411 15.11 -47.27 -26.75
C THR A 411 15.34 -46.40 -25.52
N GLY A 412 15.67 -46.97 -24.37
CA GLY A 412 15.73 -46.23 -23.10
C GLY A 412 14.34 -46.10 -22.48
N VAL A 413 14.26 -46.17 -21.15
CA VAL A 413 12.98 -46.11 -20.42
C VAL A 413 12.71 -44.67 -19.95
N LEU A 414 13.75 -43.92 -19.62
CA LEU A 414 13.67 -42.53 -19.15
C LEU A 414 14.13 -41.52 -20.21
N PHE A 415 15.10 -41.88 -21.06
CA PHE A 415 15.67 -41.07 -22.15
C PHE A 415 16.54 -41.96 -23.05
N GLU A 416 16.84 -41.50 -24.28
CA GLU A 416 17.68 -42.24 -25.22
C GLU A 416 19.14 -42.37 -24.72
N PRO A 417 19.74 -43.57 -24.82
CA PRO A 417 21.06 -43.85 -24.23
C PRO A 417 22.24 -43.10 -24.91
N SER A 418 22.08 -42.59 -26.13
CA SER A 418 23.12 -41.82 -26.84
C SER A 418 23.19 -40.34 -26.46
N GLU A 419 22.12 -39.78 -25.88
CA GLU A 419 22.01 -38.33 -25.61
C GLU A 419 21.97 -38.00 -24.10
N GLY A 420 21.57 -38.96 -23.25
CA GLY A 420 21.36 -38.70 -21.82
C GLY A 420 20.16 -37.79 -21.55
N PHE A 421 19.91 -37.44 -20.29
CA PHE A 421 18.93 -36.41 -19.95
C PHE A 421 19.48 -35.05 -20.40
N VAL A 422 18.75 -34.37 -21.27
CA VAL A 422 19.11 -33.05 -21.81
C VAL A 422 18.20 -31.98 -21.21
N ILE A 423 18.79 -30.86 -20.77
CA ILE A 423 18.03 -29.68 -20.34
C ILE A 423 18.01 -28.68 -21.52
N PRO A 424 16.86 -28.51 -22.21
CA PRO A 424 16.76 -27.62 -23.36
C PRO A 424 17.14 -26.18 -22.99
N GLY A 425 17.91 -25.51 -23.86
CA GLY A 425 18.31 -24.13 -23.64
C GLY A 425 19.58 -23.93 -22.80
N THR A 426 20.27 -25.00 -22.42
CA THR A 426 21.57 -24.95 -21.71
C THR A 426 22.71 -25.36 -22.63
N LEU A 427 23.95 -24.96 -22.29
CA LEU A 427 25.14 -25.38 -23.05
C LEU A 427 25.38 -26.90 -23.00
N GLY A 428 24.80 -27.60 -22.01
CA GLY A 428 24.82 -29.05 -21.91
C GLY A 428 23.97 -29.76 -22.96
N ALA A 429 23.04 -29.07 -23.63
CA ALA A 429 22.25 -29.61 -24.72
C ALA A 429 23.02 -29.72 -26.05
N VAL A 430 24.21 -29.12 -26.14
CA VAL A 430 25.07 -29.20 -27.32
C VAL A 430 25.84 -30.51 -27.30
N SER A 431 25.68 -31.33 -28.35
CA SER A 431 26.40 -32.59 -28.48
C SER A 431 27.92 -32.37 -28.46
N PRO A 432 28.70 -33.17 -27.70
CA PRO A 432 30.17 -33.08 -27.70
C PRO A 432 30.80 -33.26 -29.09
N LEU A 433 30.07 -33.89 -30.03
CA LEU A 433 30.47 -34.24 -31.40
C LEU A 433 30.08 -33.20 -32.46
N ALA A 434 29.47 -32.07 -32.08
CA ALA A 434 29.07 -31.04 -33.03
C ALA A 434 30.28 -30.41 -33.76
N THR A 435 30.23 -30.39 -35.09
CA THR A 435 31.31 -29.88 -35.97
C THR A 435 31.48 -28.36 -35.89
N ASN A 436 30.42 -27.59 -35.61
CA ASN A 436 30.42 -26.13 -35.50
C ASN A 436 29.82 -25.66 -34.17
N ARG A 437 30.51 -25.95 -33.07
CA ARG A 437 30.03 -25.64 -31.71
C ARG A 437 29.69 -24.15 -31.49
N ALA A 438 30.41 -23.23 -32.15
CA ALA A 438 30.17 -21.79 -32.05
C ALA A 438 28.84 -21.34 -32.68
N GLU A 439 28.42 -21.94 -33.81
CA GLU A 439 27.13 -21.64 -34.45
C GLU A 439 25.98 -22.19 -33.61
N GLU A 440 26.14 -23.38 -33.03
CA GLU A 440 25.13 -24.00 -32.18
C GLU A 440 24.95 -23.24 -30.85
N TYR A 441 26.02 -22.70 -30.28
CA TYR A 441 25.95 -21.80 -29.12
C TYR A 441 25.21 -20.49 -29.40
N SER A 442 25.38 -19.93 -30.61
CA SER A 442 24.68 -18.70 -31.02
C SER A 442 23.17 -18.91 -31.24
N SER A 443 22.72 -20.16 -31.38
CA SER A 443 21.31 -20.52 -31.61
C SER A 443 20.45 -20.47 -30.33
N PHE A 444 21.08 -20.52 -29.15
CA PHE A 444 20.38 -20.41 -27.87
C PHE A 444 20.12 -18.95 -27.51
N PRO A 445 18.94 -18.63 -26.95
CA PRO A 445 18.62 -17.28 -26.51
C PRO A 445 19.55 -16.90 -25.35
N HIS A 446 20.35 -15.86 -25.54
CA HIS A 446 21.33 -15.38 -24.57
C HIS A 446 21.22 -13.87 -24.38
N PHE A 447 21.56 -13.42 -23.18
CA PHE A 447 21.41 -12.01 -22.81
C PHE A 447 22.40 -11.10 -23.54
N LYS A 448 21.91 -10.16 -24.36
CA LYS A 448 22.73 -9.26 -25.19
C LYS A 448 22.68 -7.77 -24.81
N PHE A 449 22.03 -7.40 -23.69
CA PHE A 449 21.74 -5.99 -23.34
C PHE A 449 22.98 -5.08 -23.20
N PHE A 450 24.17 -5.67 -22.97
CA PHE A 450 25.43 -4.93 -22.85
C PHE A 450 26.42 -5.21 -24.01
N CYS A 451 26.00 -5.91 -25.06
CA CYS A 451 26.84 -6.19 -26.23
C CYS A 451 26.79 -4.97 -27.18
N GLU A 452 27.89 -4.23 -27.30
CA GLU A 452 28.00 -3.15 -28.28
C GLU A 452 28.09 -3.75 -29.70
N THR A 453 27.27 -3.24 -30.61
CA THR A 453 27.25 -3.67 -32.03
C THR A 453 27.95 -2.59 -32.85
N ASP A 454 29.03 -2.94 -33.55
CA ASP A 454 29.76 -1.98 -34.39
C ASP A 454 28.94 -1.67 -35.67
N GLU A 455 28.48 -0.42 -35.78
CA GLU A 455 27.63 0.09 -36.87
C GLU A 455 28.28 0.00 -38.26
N LYS A 456 29.60 -0.13 -38.36
CA LYS A 456 30.30 -0.15 -39.66
C LYS A 456 30.53 -1.55 -40.23
N THR A 457 30.50 -2.59 -39.39
CA THR A 457 30.81 -3.97 -39.78
C THR A 457 29.65 -4.94 -39.52
N GLY A 458 28.63 -4.52 -38.76
CA GLY A 458 27.49 -5.36 -38.39
C GLY A 458 27.87 -6.53 -37.48
N LYS A 459 29.08 -6.52 -36.90
CA LYS A 459 29.58 -7.54 -35.99
C LYS A 459 29.48 -7.06 -34.55
N THR A 460 28.92 -7.89 -33.68
CA THR A 460 28.87 -7.69 -32.23
C THR A 460 30.26 -7.93 -31.65
N LEU A 461 30.99 -6.87 -31.32
CA LEU A 461 32.44 -6.99 -31.12
C LEU A 461 32.87 -7.61 -29.77
N ASP A 462 31.97 -7.75 -28.78
CA ASP A 462 32.37 -8.18 -27.43
C ASP A 462 31.74 -9.50 -26.92
N CYS A 463 30.85 -10.12 -27.69
CA CYS A 463 30.10 -11.31 -27.22
C CYS A 463 30.47 -12.62 -27.94
N GLU A 464 31.22 -12.54 -29.04
CA GLU A 464 31.69 -13.71 -29.81
C GLU A 464 33.15 -14.08 -29.55
N SER A 465 33.96 -13.22 -28.92
CA SER A 465 35.43 -13.36 -29.03
C SER A 465 36.09 -14.36 -28.08
N GLU A 466 35.59 -14.68 -26.89
CA GLU A 466 36.22 -15.70 -26.03
C GLU A 466 35.17 -16.41 -25.15
N GLY A 467 35.06 -17.73 -25.28
CA GLY A 467 33.94 -18.55 -24.78
C GLY A 467 33.83 -18.74 -23.27
N HIS A 468 33.56 -17.68 -22.51
CA HIS A 468 33.50 -17.77 -21.04
C HIS A 468 32.22 -17.25 -20.34
N TYR A 469 31.29 -16.59 -21.03
CA TYR A 469 30.10 -16.01 -20.36
C TYR A 469 28.79 -16.22 -21.13
N PHE A 470 28.28 -17.46 -21.17
CA PHE A 470 26.90 -17.71 -21.59
C PHE A 470 25.93 -17.45 -20.42
N VAL A 471 25.06 -16.45 -20.59
CA VAL A 471 23.95 -16.16 -19.67
C VAL A 471 22.66 -16.52 -20.37
N GLY A 472 22.10 -17.66 -19.98
CA GLY A 472 20.88 -18.22 -20.51
C GLY A 472 19.65 -17.87 -19.67
N LEU A 473 18.56 -18.57 -19.97
CA LEU A 473 17.27 -18.38 -19.34
C LEU A 473 17.28 -18.76 -17.85
N PHE A 474 18.11 -19.74 -17.44
CA PHE A 474 18.13 -20.21 -16.05
C PHE A 474 18.88 -19.27 -15.11
N THR A 475 19.92 -18.58 -15.57
CA THR A 475 20.56 -17.51 -14.79
C THR A 475 19.56 -16.38 -14.53
N ILE A 476 18.76 -16.02 -15.54
CA ILE A 476 17.68 -15.02 -15.42
C ILE A 476 16.63 -15.48 -14.39
N PHE A 477 16.19 -16.74 -14.44
CA PHE A 477 15.27 -17.30 -13.44
C PHE A 477 15.87 -17.33 -12.04
N GLY A 478 17.14 -17.71 -11.90
CA GLY A 478 17.89 -17.69 -10.64
C GLY A 478 17.93 -16.28 -10.03
N LEU A 479 18.10 -15.26 -10.87
CA LEU A 479 18.04 -13.85 -10.46
C LEU A 479 16.64 -13.44 -9.99
N PHE A 480 15.59 -13.75 -10.75
CA PHE A 480 14.22 -13.35 -10.38
C PHE A 480 13.71 -14.08 -9.14
N ILE A 481 13.83 -15.40 -9.10
CA ILE A 481 13.42 -16.23 -7.94
C ILE A 481 14.27 -15.85 -6.72
N GLY A 482 15.58 -15.67 -6.91
CA GLY A 482 16.51 -15.24 -5.87
C GLY A 482 16.14 -13.87 -5.29
N ALA A 483 15.88 -12.88 -6.14
CA ALA A 483 15.44 -11.56 -5.72
C ALA A 483 14.08 -11.60 -5.00
N ALA A 484 13.11 -12.34 -5.52
CA ALA A 484 11.77 -12.45 -4.94
C ALA A 484 11.78 -13.09 -3.55
N LEU A 485 12.49 -14.22 -3.38
CA LEU A 485 12.63 -14.91 -2.10
C LEU A 485 13.46 -14.08 -1.10
N SER A 486 14.52 -13.43 -1.57
CA SER A 486 15.36 -12.54 -0.76
C SER A 486 14.55 -11.38 -0.16
N ILE A 487 13.76 -10.70 -1.00
CA ILE A 487 12.87 -9.61 -0.56
C ILE A 487 11.78 -10.13 0.37
N SER A 488 11.16 -11.27 0.03
CA SER A 488 10.14 -11.92 0.87
C SER A 488 10.65 -12.20 2.29
N LEU A 489 11.81 -12.83 2.41
CA LEU A 489 12.42 -13.16 3.70
C LEU A 489 12.80 -11.90 4.49
N TYR A 490 13.35 -10.89 3.84
CA TYR A 490 13.69 -9.62 4.48
C TYR A 490 12.44 -8.91 5.03
N LEU A 491 11.38 -8.81 4.25
CA LEU A 491 10.13 -8.16 4.66
C LEU A 491 9.43 -8.95 5.78
N GLN A 492 9.37 -10.28 5.68
CA GLN A 492 8.76 -11.12 6.70
C GLN A 492 9.54 -11.08 8.02
N GLY A 493 10.87 -11.09 7.97
CA GLY A 493 11.73 -10.95 9.15
C GLY A 493 11.61 -9.59 9.84
N LYS A 494 11.41 -8.52 9.07
CA LYS A 494 11.30 -7.16 9.61
C LYS A 494 9.91 -6.83 10.16
N TYR A 495 8.85 -7.26 9.48
CA TYR A 495 7.46 -6.84 9.79
C TYR A 495 6.58 -7.95 10.38
N GLY A 496 6.91 -9.22 10.17
CA GLY A 496 6.04 -10.34 10.55
C GLY A 496 5.73 -10.45 12.04
N ALA A 497 6.73 -10.23 12.91
CA ALA A 497 6.51 -10.28 14.36
C ALA A 497 5.60 -9.15 14.85
N ARG A 498 5.79 -7.92 14.34
CA ARG A 498 4.94 -6.76 14.67
C ARG A 498 3.52 -6.94 14.16
N LYS A 499 3.35 -7.47 12.94
CA LYS A 499 2.03 -7.81 12.41
C LYS A 499 1.29 -8.81 13.30
N LYS A 500 1.98 -9.85 13.80
CA LYS A 500 1.35 -10.83 14.71
C LYS A 500 0.79 -10.20 15.99
N VAL A 501 1.52 -9.24 16.58
CA VAL A 501 1.03 -8.48 17.75
C VAL A 501 -0.15 -7.59 17.35
N GLN A 502 -0.08 -6.94 16.20
CA GLN A 502 -1.17 -6.11 15.68
C GLN A 502 -2.46 -6.92 15.47
N ASP A 503 -2.35 -8.11 14.88
CA ASP A 503 -3.48 -9.02 14.65
C ASP A 503 -4.10 -9.47 15.98
N GLU A 504 -3.28 -9.75 17.01
CA GLU A 504 -3.77 -10.09 18.35
C GLU A 504 -4.49 -8.92 19.04
N ILE A 505 -4.04 -7.68 18.84
CA ILE A 505 -4.74 -6.50 19.37
C ILE A 505 -6.06 -6.25 18.65
N ARG A 506 -6.09 -6.44 17.33
CA ARG A 506 -7.35 -6.37 16.56
C ARG A 506 -8.34 -7.44 16.99
N GLU A 507 -7.87 -8.65 17.28
CA GLU A 507 -8.71 -9.70 17.87
C GLU A 507 -9.31 -9.26 19.21
N MET A 508 -8.51 -8.62 20.07
CA MET A 508 -9.02 -8.04 21.32
C MET A 508 -10.06 -6.94 21.09
N GLU A 509 -9.88 -6.05 20.11
CA GLU A 509 -10.88 -5.03 19.74
C GLU A 509 -12.19 -5.65 19.26
N GLU A 510 -12.10 -6.73 18.48
CA GLU A 510 -13.27 -7.46 18.04
C GLU A 510 -14.01 -8.12 19.20
N GLU A 511 -13.31 -8.72 20.15
CA GLU A 511 -13.90 -9.33 21.36
C GLU A 511 -14.44 -8.28 22.34
N PHE A 512 -13.91 -7.06 22.33
CA PHE A 512 -14.23 -6.01 23.30
C PHE A 512 -15.73 -5.72 23.35
N LYS A 513 -16.41 -5.62 22.21
CA LYS A 513 -17.87 -5.36 22.17
C LYS A 513 -18.69 -6.43 22.93
N ASP A 514 -18.28 -7.69 22.83
CA ASP A 514 -18.98 -8.81 23.47
C ASP A 514 -18.59 -8.89 24.96
N ALA A 515 -17.33 -8.61 25.28
CA ALA A 515 -16.84 -8.53 26.66
C ALA A 515 -17.50 -7.40 27.46
N MET A 516 -17.68 -6.22 26.85
CA MET A 516 -18.36 -5.09 27.46
C MET A 516 -19.84 -5.37 27.70
N TYR A 517 -20.51 -6.10 26.79
CA TYR A 517 -21.90 -6.51 27.00
C TYR A 517 -22.06 -7.43 28.22
N VAL A 518 -21.19 -8.44 28.36
CA VAL A 518 -21.21 -9.36 29.52
C VAL A 518 -20.96 -8.59 30.82
N LEU A 519 -19.98 -7.68 30.82
CA LEU A 519 -19.67 -6.85 31.97
C LEU A 519 -20.87 -5.96 32.34
N ALA A 520 -21.47 -5.30 31.35
CA ALA A 520 -22.65 -4.45 31.53
C ALA A 520 -23.86 -5.22 32.08
N SER A 521 -24.09 -6.45 31.60
CA SER A 521 -25.18 -7.31 32.09
C SER A 521 -25.02 -7.61 33.59
N ARG A 522 -23.80 -7.85 34.08
CA ARG A 522 -23.54 -8.09 35.49
C ARG A 522 -23.61 -6.83 36.34
N LEU A 523 -23.13 -5.69 35.83
CA LEU A 523 -23.34 -4.40 36.48
C LEU A 523 -24.85 -4.10 36.61
N GLY A 524 -25.65 -4.42 35.59
CA GLY A 524 -27.10 -4.23 35.60
C GLY A 524 -27.83 -5.09 36.64
N GLU A 525 -27.21 -6.18 37.09
CA GLU A 525 -27.67 -6.99 38.24
C GLU A 525 -27.31 -6.36 39.60
N ASN A 526 -26.85 -5.09 39.62
CA ASN A 526 -26.28 -4.39 40.79
C ASN A 526 -25.05 -5.08 41.40
N LYS A 527 -24.29 -5.86 40.61
CA LYS A 527 -23.04 -6.46 41.10
C LYS A 527 -21.89 -5.44 41.07
N PRO A 528 -20.95 -5.48 42.05
CA PRO A 528 -19.73 -4.69 42.00
C PRO A 528 -18.90 -4.96 40.74
N VAL A 529 -18.09 -3.98 40.33
CA VAL A 529 -17.26 -4.09 39.11
C VAL A 529 -16.28 -5.26 39.17
N GLU A 530 -15.76 -5.59 40.35
CA GLU A 530 -14.84 -6.70 40.57
C GLU A 530 -15.51 -8.03 40.28
N GLU A 531 -16.76 -8.19 40.71
CA GLU A 531 -17.54 -9.40 40.48
C GLU A 531 -18.01 -9.48 39.03
N ALA A 532 -18.35 -8.35 38.42
CA ALA A 532 -18.66 -8.27 37.00
C ALA A 532 -17.44 -8.64 36.12
N LEU A 533 -16.25 -8.16 36.46
CA LEU A 533 -15.00 -8.52 35.80
C LEU A 533 -14.66 -10.01 35.97
N ARG A 534 -14.79 -10.54 37.19
CA ARG A 534 -14.61 -11.98 37.46
C ARG A 534 -15.53 -12.81 36.58
N SER A 535 -16.84 -12.49 36.60
CA SER A 535 -17.84 -13.14 35.78
C SER A 535 -17.51 -13.07 34.28
N ALA A 536 -17.03 -11.91 33.79
CA ALA A 536 -16.64 -11.75 32.39
C ALA A 536 -15.43 -12.64 32.02
N THR A 537 -14.44 -12.76 32.91
CA THR A 537 -13.29 -13.66 32.69
C THR A 537 -13.66 -15.15 32.72
N GLU A 538 -14.64 -15.54 33.53
CA GLU A 538 -15.12 -16.91 33.63
C GLU A 538 -16.04 -17.28 32.45
N PHE A 539 -16.89 -16.34 32.01
CA PHE A 539 -17.82 -16.54 30.90
C PHE A 539 -17.13 -16.53 29.53
N LEU A 540 -16.00 -15.81 29.40
CA LEU A 540 -15.21 -15.72 28.17
C LEU A 540 -13.82 -16.38 28.32
N PRO A 541 -13.73 -17.69 28.58
CA PRO A 541 -12.47 -18.36 28.91
C PRO A 541 -11.52 -18.47 27.71
N LYS A 542 -12.00 -18.23 26.49
CA LYS A 542 -11.18 -18.24 25.27
C LYS A 542 -10.71 -16.84 24.86
N SER A 543 -11.35 -15.78 25.36
CA SER A 543 -11.06 -14.40 24.96
C SER A 543 -9.66 -13.98 25.37
N VAL A 544 -8.92 -13.42 24.41
CA VAL A 544 -7.59 -12.83 24.63
C VAL A 544 -7.74 -11.58 25.49
N LEU A 545 -8.75 -10.74 25.21
CA LEU A 545 -9.03 -9.53 25.96
C LEU A 545 -9.32 -9.83 27.43
N ALA A 546 -10.21 -10.78 27.70
CA ALA A 546 -10.57 -11.13 29.07
C ALA A 546 -9.35 -11.64 29.88
N LYS A 547 -8.47 -12.45 29.25
CA LYS A 547 -7.27 -12.98 29.90
C LYS A 547 -6.16 -11.94 30.10
N ARG A 548 -5.94 -11.06 29.13
CA ARG A 548 -4.84 -10.10 29.15
C ARG A 548 -5.21 -8.82 29.89
N VAL A 549 -6.42 -8.31 29.69
CA VAL A 549 -6.89 -7.05 30.27
C VAL A 549 -7.71 -7.29 31.54
N PHE A 550 -8.89 -7.92 31.46
CA PHE A 550 -9.81 -8.00 32.61
C PHE A 550 -9.23 -8.78 33.79
N ARG A 551 -8.57 -9.91 33.54
CA ARG A 551 -7.87 -10.66 34.59
C ARG A 551 -6.75 -9.84 35.23
N ARG A 552 -6.04 -9.01 34.44
CA ARG A 552 -4.97 -8.15 34.97
C ARG A 552 -5.55 -7.03 35.83
N VAL A 553 -6.63 -6.40 35.41
CA VAL A 553 -7.38 -5.42 36.22
C VAL A 553 -7.82 -6.05 37.55
N LEU A 554 -8.42 -7.25 37.50
CA LEU A 554 -8.87 -7.97 38.69
C LEU A 554 -7.70 -8.30 39.63
N LEU A 555 -6.56 -8.75 39.09
CA LEU A 555 -5.35 -9.02 39.89
C LEU A 555 -4.79 -7.74 40.52
N ASN A 556 -4.78 -6.63 39.79
CA ASN A 556 -4.30 -5.34 40.29
C ASN A 556 -5.16 -4.84 41.47
N ILE A 557 -6.49 -5.01 41.38
CA ILE A 557 -7.42 -4.64 42.46
C ILE A 557 -7.28 -5.60 43.65
N THR A 558 -7.35 -6.91 43.41
CA THR A 558 -7.39 -7.91 44.49
C THR A 558 -6.05 -8.16 45.17
N THR A 559 -4.95 -8.08 44.42
CA THR A 559 -3.60 -8.41 44.93
C THR A 559 -2.84 -7.16 45.37
N MET A 560 -2.96 -6.05 44.62
CA MET A 560 -2.22 -4.81 44.90
C MET A 560 -3.06 -3.73 45.58
N GLY A 561 -4.38 -3.93 45.75
CA GLY A 561 -5.27 -2.97 46.42
C GLY A 561 -5.44 -1.66 45.65
N MET A 562 -5.20 -1.68 44.34
CA MET A 562 -5.33 -0.49 43.49
C MET A 562 -6.80 -0.10 43.32
N THR A 563 -7.07 1.20 43.14
CA THR A 563 -8.38 1.67 42.69
C THR A 563 -8.67 1.18 41.27
N PHE A 564 -9.93 1.11 40.87
CA PHE A 564 -10.33 0.65 39.54
C PHE A 564 -9.64 1.45 38.41
N ASP A 565 -9.65 2.78 38.50
CA ASP A 565 -8.96 3.70 37.58
C ASP A 565 -7.46 3.38 37.45
N ALA A 566 -6.74 3.30 38.58
CA ALA A 566 -5.31 3.01 38.60
C ALA A 566 -5.00 1.58 38.11
N ALA A 567 -5.85 0.61 38.42
CA ALA A 567 -5.70 -0.77 37.97
C ALA A 567 -5.76 -0.90 36.44
N VAL A 568 -6.50 -0.02 35.77
CA VAL A 568 -6.63 0.04 34.31
C VAL A 568 -5.48 0.85 33.68
N PHE A 569 -5.22 2.07 34.18
CA PHE A 569 -4.43 3.09 33.47
C PHE A 569 -3.05 3.40 34.04
N ASP A 570 -2.64 2.82 35.18
CA ASP A 570 -1.33 3.11 35.75
C ASP A 570 -0.18 2.84 34.77
N LYS A 571 0.78 3.77 34.69
CA LYS A 571 1.89 3.72 33.72
C LYS A 571 2.81 2.50 33.91
N THR A 572 2.86 1.95 35.12
CA THR A 572 3.78 0.87 35.48
C THR A 572 3.07 -0.48 35.52
N PHE A 573 1.90 -0.52 36.18
CA PHE A 573 1.17 -1.74 36.50
C PHE A 573 -0.20 -1.87 35.82
N GLY A 574 -0.69 -0.81 35.17
CA GLY A 574 -1.99 -0.76 34.53
C GLY A 574 -2.18 -1.86 33.48
N ALA A 575 -3.40 -2.40 33.40
CA ALA A 575 -3.73 -3.49 32.49
C ALA A 575 -3.63 -3.09 31.00
N LEU A 576 -3.77 -1.80 30.68
CA LEU A 576 -3.71 -1.30 29.31
C LEU A 576 -2.33 -0.80 28.87
N LYS A 577 -1.31 -0.88 29.74
CA LYS A 577 0.05 -0.42 29.45
C LYS A 577 0.61 -0.98 28.14
N ASP A 578 0.43 -2.28 27.92
CA ASP A 578 0.93 -3.01 26.75
C ASP A 578 -0.15 -3.23 25.68
N VAL A 579 -1.24 -2.45 25.72
CA VAL A 579 -2.37 -2.55 24.78
C VAL A 579 -2.52 -1.22 24.03
N PRO A 580 -1.78 -1.00 22.93
CA PRO A 580 -1.90 0.17 22.07
C PRO A 580 -3.16 0.11 21.18
N SER A 581 -4.34 0.07 21.80
CA SER A 581 -5.64 0.20 21.12
C SER A 581 -6.40 1.39 21.70
N ARG A 582 -6.73 2.37 20.84
CA ARG A 582 -7.52 3.53 21.24
C ARG A 582 -8.95 3.15 21.59
N THR A 583 -9.57 2.25 20.83
CA THR A 583 -10.94 1.79 21.09
C THR A 583 -11.06 1.13 22.46
N ILE A 584 -10.12 0.26 22.83
CA ILE A 584 -10.11 -0.38 24.15
C ILE A 584 -9.81 0.65 25.24
N GLN A 585 -8.85 1.56 25.04
CA GLN A 585 -8.53 2.61 26.01
C GLN A 585 -9.72 3.54 26.29
N SER A 586 -10.33 4.11 25.25
CA SER A 586 -11.49 4.99 25.37
C SER A 586 -12.70 4.26 25.97
N GLY A 587 -12.95 3.01 25.55
CA GLY A 587 -14.04 2.21 26.10
C GLY A 587 -13.84 1.86 27.58
N MET A 588 -12.61 1.59 28.00
CA MET A 588 -12.28 1.36 29.41
C MET A 588 -12.31 2.66 30.22
N GLN A 589 -11.94 3.80 29.64
CA GLN A 589 -12.04 5.10 30.32
C GLN A 589 -13.52 5.41 30.56
N PHE A 590 -14.33 5.20 29.53
CA PHE A 590 -15.76 5.34 29.64
C PHE A 590 -16.37 4.43 30.72
N LEU A 591 -15.89 3.19 30.83
CA LEU A 591 -16.28 2.27 31.89
C LEU A 591 -15.97 2.84 33.27
N VAL A 592 -14.75 3.35 33.49
CA VAL A 592 -14.33 3.98 34.76
C VAL A 592 -15.24 5.15 35.10
N ASP A 593 -15.38 6.11 34.18
CA ASP A 593 -16.18 7.32 34.39
C ASP A 593 -17.66 6.99 34.68
N SER A 594 -18.19 5.96 34.02
CA SER A 594 -19.58 5.55 34.23
C SER A 594 -19.79 4.85 35.56
N ILE A 595 -18.81 4.11 36.06
CA ILE A 595 -18.89 3.45 37.37
C ILE A 595 -18.87 4.48 38.50
N GLU A 596 -18.12 5.58 38.36
CA GLU A 596 -18.13 6.70 39.33
C GLU A 596 -19.54 7.29 39.51
N LEU A 597 -20.39 7.22 38.48
CA LEU A 597 -21.78 7.68 38.50
C LEU A 597 -22.78 6.61 39.01
N GLY A 598 -22.32 5.38 39.21
CA GLY A 598 -23.10 4.27 39.77
C GLY A 598 -23.29 3.10 38.80
N VAL A 599 -23.39 1.90 39.38
CA VAL A 599 -23.38 0.60 38.66
C VAL A 599 -24.50 0.47 37.63
N ASN A 600 -25.71 0.95 37.93
CA ASN A 600 -26.85 0.91 36.98
C ASN A 600 -26.67 1.87 35.79
N VAL A 601 -26.07 3.03 36.03
CA VAL A 601 -25.77 4.01 34.98
C VAL A 601 -24.68 3.43 34.08
N ALA A 602 -23.63 2.85 34.67
CA ALA A 602 -22.61 2.11 33.95
C ALA A 602 -23.19 1.00 33.09
N ALA A 603 -24.04 0.13 33.65
CA ALA A 603 -24.67 -0.95 32.91
C ALA A 603 -25.39 -0.47 31.64
N LYS A 604 -26.28 0.53 31.77
CA LYS A 604 -27.02 1.09 30.62
C LYS A 604 -26.08 1.69 29.58
N SER A 605 -25.09 2.47 30.03
CA SER A 605 -24.17 3.14 29.12
C SER A 605 -23.26 2.17 28.36
N LEU A 606 -22.80 1.11 29.02
CA LEU A 606 -21.98 0.08 28.40
C LEU A 606 -22.76 -0.81 27.44
N ILE A 607 -24.03 -1.10 27.73
CA ILE A 607 -24.92 -1.79 26.78
C ILE A 607 -24.98 -0.97 25.48
N ASN A 608 -25.23 0.34 25.59
CA ASN A 608 -25.29 1.23 24.44
C ASN A 608 -23.96 1.26 23.67
N LEU A 609 -22.83 1.41 24.38
CA LEU A 609 -21.50 1.34 23.76
C LEU A 609 -21.31 0.03 22.98
N SER A 610 -21.64 -1.10 23.61
CA SER A 610 -21.49 -2.42 23.00
C SER A 610 -22.34 -2.57 21.73
N MET A 611 -23.56 -2.03 21.74
CA MET A 611 -24.47 -2.05 20.61
C MET A 611 -23.98 -1.17 19.46
N GLN A 612 -23.49 0.03 19.77
CA GLN A 612 -22.91 0.92 18.75
C GLN A 612 -21.63 0.34 18.15
N MET A 613 -20.74 -0.24 18.96
CA MET A 613 -19.56 -0.96 18.46
C MET A 613 -19.96 -2.13 17.55
N ARG A 614 -21.03 -2.86 17.89
CA ARG A 614 -21.58 -3.93 17.05
C ARG A 614 -22.13 -3.39 15.73
N ASN A 615 -22.82 -2.25 15.74
CA ASN A 615 -23.33 -1.62 14.53
C ASN A 615 -22.20 -1.09 13.65
N SER A 616 -21.19 -0.43 14.22
CA SER A 616 -19.98 -0.02 13.51
C SER A 616 -19.24 -1.21 12.88
N LYS A 617 -19.10 -2.33 13.61
CA LYS A 617 -18.52 -3.57 13.05
C LYS A 617 -19.33 -4.09 11.86
N LYS A 618 -20.67 -4.12 11.95
CA LYS A 618 -21.52 -4.55 10.83
C LYS A 618 -21.31 -3.70 9.58
N ILE A 619 -21.15 -2.38 9.74
CA ILE A 619 -20.87 -1.45 8.62
C ILE A 619 -19.54 -1.80 7.97
N ASN A 620 -18.47 -1.98 8.77
CA ASN A 620 -17.17 -2.40 8.28
C ASN A 620 -17.20 -3.77 7.58
N ASP A 621 -17.90 -4.75 8.14
CA ASP A 621 -18.05 -6.09 7.54
C ASP A 621 -18.82 -6.03 6.21
N SER A 622 -19.84 -5.17 6.12
CA SER A 622 -20.55 -4.91 4.86
C SER A 622 -19.63 -4.29 3.82
N LEU A 623 -18.84 -3.28 4.18
CA LEU A 623 -17.86 -2.67 3.28
C LEU A 623 -16.82 -3.70 2.81
N LYS A 624 -16.27 -4.51 3.72
CA LYS A 624 -15.34 -5.57 3.38
C LYS A 624 -15.92 -6.56 2.37
N ARG A 625 -17.20 -6.94 2.53
CA ARG A 625 -17.90 -7.82 1.58
C ARG A 625 -18.08 -7.16 0.21
N LEU A 626 -18.44 -5.89 0.15
CA LEU A 626 -18.59 -5.16 -1.12
C LEU A 626 -17.26 -5.00 -1.86
N LEU A 627 -16.15 -4.86 -1.13
CA LEU A 627 -14.80 -4.80 -1.70
C LEU A 627 -14.17 -6.17 -1.96
N GLN A 628 -14.81 -7.26 -1.52
CA GLN A 628 -14.23 -8.60 -1.63
C GLN A 628 -14.03 -9.02 -3.08
N ASP A 629 -14.98 -8.71 -3.96
CA ASP A 629 -14.86 -9.03 -5.40
C ASP A 629 -13.68 -8.28 -6.04
N VAL A 630 -13.55 -7.00 -5.71
CA VAL A 630 -12.49 -6.10 -6.19
C VAL A 630 -11.11 -6.58 -5.72
N THR A 631 -10.98 -6.84 -4.42
CA THR A 631 -9.71 -7.30 -3.81
C THR A 631 -9.31 -8.69 -4.26
N THR A 632 -10.28 -9.61 -4.35
CA THR A 632 -10.04 -10.99 -4.84
C THR A 632 -9.61 -10.96 -6.31
N MET A 633 -10.25 -10.12 -7.14
CA MET A 633 -9.84 -9.90 -8.52
C MET A 633 -8.40 -9.38 -8.60
N LEU A 634 -8.07 -8.29 -7.92
CA LEU A 634 -6.70 -7.73 -7.90
C LEU A 634 -5.67 -8.74 -7.41
N SER A 635 -5.97 -9.49 -6.35
CA SER A 635 -5.10 -10.52 -5.80
C SER A 635 -4.85 -11.65 -6.82
N THR A 636 -5.90 -12.13 -7.48
CA THR A 636 -5.82 -13.20 -8.48
C THR A 636 -5.05 -12.73 -9.71
N MET A 637 -5.26 -11.47 -10.11
CA MET A 637 -4.55 -10.85 -11.22
C MET A 637 -3.06 -10.69 -10.95
N ALA A 638 -2.69 -10.20 -9.77
CA ALA A 638 -1.30 -10.05 -9.37
C ALA A 638 -0.61 -11.42 -9.23
N THR A 639 -1.27 -12.39 -8.59
CA THR A 639 -0.60 -13.63 -8.16
C THR A 639 -0.57 -14.70 -9.25
N PHE A 640 -1.61 -14.77 -10.09
CA PHE A 640 -1.75 -15.85 -11.08
C PHE A 640 -1.83 -15.34 -12.52
N VAL A 641 -2.77 -14.45 -12.83
CA VAL A 641 -3.07 -14.11 -14.23
C VAL A 641 -1.92 -13.34 -14.88
N ALA A 642 -1.43 -12.27 -14.26
CA ALA A 642 -0.34 -11.48 -14.84
C ALA A 642 0.94 -12.32 -15.07
N PRO A 643 1.44 -13.11 -14.09
CA PRO A 643 2.57 -13.99 -14.32
C PRO A 643 2.38 -14.98 -15.47
N ILE A 644 1.24 -15.67 -15.53
CA ILE A 644 0.98 -16.67 -16.58
C ILE A 644 0.93 -16.01 -17.95
N VAL A 645 0.14 -14.95 -18.07
CA VAL A 645 -0.13 -14.28 -19.34
C VAL A 645 1.15 -13.63 -19.88
N LEU A 646 1.91 -12.93 -19.05
CA LEU A 646 3.17 -12.30 -19.45
C LEU A 646 4.26 -13.36 -19.74
N ALA A 647 4.25 -14.48 -19.02
CA ALA A 647 5.15 -15.62 -19.31
C ALA A 647 4.90 -16.22 -20.69
N VAL A 648 3.64 -16.55 -21.00
CA VAL A 648 3.25 -17.11 -22.30
C VAL A 648 3.67 -16.17 -23.43
N VAL A 649 3.37 -14.88 -23.31
CA VAL A 649 3.75 -13.89 -24.34
C VAL A 649 5.28 -13.79 -24.49
N SER A 650 6.03 -13.80 -23.39
CA SER A 650 7.49 -13.77 -23.47
C SER A 650 8.09 -15.00 -24.16
N ALA A 651 7.51 -16.18 -23.96
CA ALA A 651 7.92 -17.39 -24.65
C ALA A 651 7.50 -17.39 -26.14
N MET A 652 6.30 -16.88 -26.45
CA MET A 652 5.78 -16.81 -27.83
C MET A 652 6.57 -15.85 -28.73
N GLN A 653 7.24 -14.84 -28.16
CA GLN A 653 7.98 -13.86 -28.95
C GLN A 653 9.07 -14.50 -29.82
N ARG A 654 9.72 -15.59 -29.35
CA ARG A 654 10.67 -16.37 -30.17
C ARG A 654 10.02 -16.90 -31.45
N LEU A 655 8.79 -17.42 -31.35
CA LEU A 655 8.04 -17.90 -32.52
C LEU A 655 7.60 -16.77 -33.43
N ILE A 656 7.18 -15.63 -32.86
CA ILE A 656 6.78 -14.46 -33.65
C ILE A 656 7.97 -13.97 -34.47
N ILE A 657 9.12 -13.73 -33.82
CA ILE A 657 10.33 -13.28 -34.50
C ILE A 657 10.82 -14.34 -35.50
N GLY A 658 10.85 -15.62 -35.10
CA GLY A 658 11.23 -16.72 -35.99
C GLY A 658 10.36 -16.80 -37.24
N SER A 659 9.03 -16.72 -37.09
CA SER A 659 8.08 -16.75 -38.22
C SER A 659 8.19 -15.51 -39.11
N LEU A 660 8.44 -14.33 -38.54
CA LEU A 660 8.67 -13.12 -39.33
C LEU A 660 9.99 -13.20 -40.10
N SER A 661 11.03 -13.80 -39.50
CA SER A 661 12.32 -13.98 -40.16
C SER A 661 12.26 -14.97 -41.34
N THR A 662 11.50 -16.05 -41.21
CA THR A 662 11.29 -17.02 -42.31
C THR A 662 10.37 -16.49 -43.39
N ALA A 663 9.35 -15.70 -43.02
CA ALA A 663 8.47 -15.01 -43.96
C ALA A 663 9.19 -13.90 -44.75
N GLY A 664 10.16 -13.23 -44.13
CA GLY A 664 10.98 -12.18 -44.75
C GLY A 664 12.20 -12.69 -45.54
N GLY A 665 12.64 -13.94 -45.28
CA GLY A 665 13.89 -14.52 -45.78
C GLY A 665 13.72 -15.67 -46.79
N GLY A 666 12.58 -15.76 -47.47
CA GLY A 666 12.45 -16.71 -48.58
C GLY A 666 13.31 -16.31 -49.77
N GLU A 667 14.33 -17.11 -50.08
CA GLU A 667 15.13 -17.09 -51.32
C GLU A 667 14.28 -17.10 -52.62
N ALA A 668 12.97 -17.35 -52.52
CA ALA A 668 12.01 -17.30 -53.61
C ALA A 668 11.68 -15.88 -54.13
N THR A 669 12.33 -14.83 -53.61
CA THR A 669 12.07 -13.44 -54.03
C THR A 669 13.21 -12.82 -54.85
N GLU A 670 14.26 -13.56 -55.20
CA GLU A 670 15.21 -13.11 -56.24
C GLU A 670 14.73 -13.49 -57.65
N SER A 671 13.99 -14.60 -57.79
CA SER A 671 13.51 -15.08 -59.10
C SER A 671 12.26 -14.35 -59.63
N ALA A 672 11.62 -13.51 -58.81
CA ALA A 672 10.49 -12.68 -59.22
C ALA A 672 10.91 -11.25 -59.66
N MET A 673 12.23 -10.98 -59.75
CA MET A 673 12.76 -9.64 -60.00
C MET A 673 12.85 -9.26 -61.49
N GLU A 674 12.69 -10.21 -62.42
CA GLU A 674 12.85 -9.94 -63.86
C GLU A 674 11.54 -9.73 -64.66
N THR A 675 10.35 -9.94 -64.07
CA THR A 675 9.12 -9.93 -64.89
C THR A 675 7.88 -9.40 -64.20
N ALA A 676 7.88 -8.16 -63.70
CA ALA A 676 6.68 -7.33 -63.64
C ALA A 676 6.98 -5.87 -63.25
N GLY A 677 7.18 -5.02 -64.26
CA GLY A 677 7.06 -3.58 -64.07
C GLY A 677 5.60 -3.16 -63.94
N THR A 678 5.04 -3.13 -62.74
CA THR A 678 3.90 -2.27 -62.36
C THR A 678 3.74 -2.28 -60.83
N GLN A 679 3.33 -1.16 -60.23
CA GLN A 679 3.09 -0.97 -58.79
C GLN A 679 2.12 -2.02 -58.18
N GLY A 680 2.65 -3.18 -57.81
CA GLY A 680 1.96 -4.17 -56.98
C GLY A 680 2.33 -3.97 -55.51
N PHE A 681 1.34 -4.13 -54.63
CA PHE A 681 1.53 -4.10 -53.18
C PHE A 681 2.46 -5.25 -52.78
N ASN A 682 3.75 -4.97 -52.58
CA ASN A 682 4.77 -5.98 -52.32
C ASN A 682 4.75 -6.39 -50.84
N ILE A 683 3.96 -7.41 -50.51
CA ILE A 683 3.83 -7.97 -49.16
C ILE A 683 5.17 -8.53 -48.65
N GLY A 684 6.05 -9.02 -49.53
CA GLY A 684 7.38 -9.54 -49.16
C GLY A 684 8.28 -8.47 -48.55
N ASN A 685 8.26 -7.25 -49.10
CA ASN A 685 9.02 -6.12 -48.55
C ASN A 685 8.39 -5.50 -47.28
N MET A 686 7.12 -5.77 -46.98
CA MET A 686 6.48 -5.28 -45.75
C MET A 686 6.90 -6.08 -44.51
N PHE A 687 7.19 -7.38 -44.63
CA PHE A 687 7.58 -8.22 -43.49
C PHE A 687 9.08 -8.59 -43.50
N GLY A 688 9.80 -8.29 -44.58
CA GLY A 688 11.20 -8.66 -44.78
C GLY A 688 12.23 -7.58 -44.50
N ASN A 689 11.91 -6.53 -43.74
CA ASN A 689 12.88 -5.48 -43.44
C ASN A 689 13.94 -6.01 -42.44
N ALA A 690 14.99 -6.65 -42.98
CA ALA A 690 15.98 -7.40 -42.22
C ALA A 690 16.71 -6.56 -41.16
N GLU A 691 16.90 -5.26 -41.41
CA GLU A 691 17.47 -4.33 -40.42
C GLU A 691 16.55 -4.08 -39.23
N ALA A 692 15.23 -3.93 -39.47
CA ALA A 692 14.26 -3.75 -38.39
C ALA A 692 14.08 -5.04 -37.57
N LEU A 693 14.19 -6.21 -38.22
CA LEU A 693 14.14 -7.52 -37.56
C LEU A 693 15.38 -7.81 -36.71
N LYS A 694 16.58 -7.41 -37.16
CA LYS A 694 17.83 -7.53 -36.38
C LYS A 694 17.87 -6.56 -35.19
N ALA A 695 17.19 -5.42 -35.28
CA ALA A 695 17.10 -4.44 -34.19
C ALA A 695 16.07 -4.81 -33.09
N ASN A 696 15.28 -5.87 -33.30
CA ASN A 696 14.33 -6.34 -32.30
C ASN A 696 15.04 -6.96 -31.09
N ALA A 697 14.45 -6.80 -29.90
CA ALA A 697 14.97 -7.44 -28.70
C ALA A 697 15.02 -8.97 -28.84
N ASP A 698 16.20 -9.53 -28.52
CA ASP A 698 16.41 -10.98 -28.43
C ASP A 698 15.41 -11.62 -27.43
N PRO A 699 14.90 -12.83 -27.69
CA PRO A 699 13.94 -13.49 -26.80
C PRO A 699 14.36 -13.59 -25.33
N ALA A 700 15.65 -13.80 -25.01
CA ALA A 700 16.12 -13.79 -23.62
C ALA A 700 16.05 -12.38 -23.00
N THR A 701 16.40 -11.36 -23.78
CA THR A 701 16.36 -9.96 -23.35
C THR A 701 14.92 -9.50 -23.13
N PHE A 702 13.98 -9.93 -23.98
CA PHE A 702 12.56 -9.65 -23.79
C PHE A 702 11.98 -10.38 -22.58
N ALA A 703 12.29 -11.66 -22.38
CA ALA A 703 11.89 -12.39 -21.19
C ALA A 703 12.42 -11.73 -19.91
N PHE A 704 13.65 -11.18 -19.95
CA PHE A 704 14.18 -10.38 -18.85
C PHE A 704 13.38 -9.07 -18.63
N ILE A 705 13.09 -8.30 -19.68
CA ILE A 705 12.27 -7.07 -19.58
C ILE A 705 10.89 -7.40 -19.00
N MET A 706 10.23 -8.44 -19.49
CA MET A 706 8.92 -8.88 -19.02
C MET A 706 8.97 -9.44 -17.59
N GLY A 707 10.07 -10.09 -17.20
CA GLY A 707 10.28 -10.55 -15.83
C GLY A 707 10.40 -9.40 -14.82
N ILE A 708 11.12 -8.32 -15.17
CA ILE A 708 11.13 -7.08 -14.37
C ILE A 708 9.72 -6.49 -14.29
N TYR A 709 9.01 -6.46 -15.42
CA TYR A 709 7.64 -5.94 -15.46
C TYR A 709 6.69 -6.73 -14.56
N VAL A 710 6.76 -8.06 -14.57
CA VAL A 710 6.01 -8.94 -13.65
C VAL A 710 6.37 -8.60 -12.20
N PHE A 711 7.65 -8.40 -11.90
CA PHE A 711 8.10 -8.03 -10.57
C PHE A 711 7.46 -6.72 -10.07
N GLU A 712 7.48 -5.68 -10.91
CA GLU A 712 6.91 -4.36 -10.62
C GLU A 712 5.39 -4.40 -10.49
N ILE A 713 4.70 -5.04 -11.43
CA ILE A 713 3.24 -5.08 -11.44
C ILE A 713 2.68 -5.90 -10.27
N VAL A 714 3.36 -6.98 -9.87
CA VAL A 714 2.97 -7.78 -8.69
C VAL A 714 3.11 -6.94 -7.43
N ILE A 715 4.20 -6.18 -7.28
CA ILE A 715 4.40 -5.28 -6.14
C ILE A 715 3.31 -4.21 -6.12
N LEU A 716 3.05 -3.54 -7.25
CA LEU A 716 2.05 -2.48 -7.35
C LEU A 716 0.64 -3.00 -7.08
N LEU A 717 0.21 -4.06 -7.77
CA LEU A 717 -1.14 -4.61 -7.58
C LEU A 717 -1.33 -5.18 -6.17
N THR A 718 -0.31 -5.81 -5.58
CA THR A 718 -0.39 -6.26 -4.18
C THR A 718 -0.44 -5.09 -3.22
N TYR A 719 0.32 -4.02 -3.48
CA TYR A 719 0.26 -2.78 -2.72
C TYR A 719 -1.15 -2.17 -2.76
N PHE A 720 -1.72 -2.00 -3.96
CA PHE A 720 -3.07 -1.49 -4.14
C PHE A 720 -4.11 -2.40 -3.48
N ASN A 721 -4.03 -3.71 -3.68
CA ASN A 721 -4.91 -4.68 -3.06
C ASN A 721 -4.85 -4.59 -1.52
N SER A 722 -3.65 -4.53 -0.95
CA SER A 722 -3.50 -4.40 0.50
C SER A 722 -4.06 -3.09 1.03
N GLN A 723 -3.92 -1.98 0.30
CA GLN A 723 -4.45 -0.69 0.73
C GLN A 723 -5.99 -0.64 0.59
N ILE A 724 -6.54 -1.38 -0.38
CA ILE A 724 -8.00 -1.57 -0.54
C ILE A 724 -8.54 -2.53 0.52
N GLU A 725 -7.77 -3.50 1.00
CA GLU A 725 -8.20 -4.36 2.12
C GLU A 725 -8.06 -3.64 3.47
N ASP A 726 -6.91 -3.04 3.76
CA ASP A 726 -6.60 -2.47 5.07
C ASP A 726 -5.81 -1.15 4.92
N THR A 727 -6.53 -0.03 5.04
CA THR A 727 -6.03 1.30 4.66
C THR A 727 -4.94 1.79 5.60
N ASN A 728 -3.84 2.35 5.05
CA ASN A 728 -2.71 2.91 5.80
C ASN A 728 -2.04 1.90 6.76
N ASN A 729 -2.18 0.60 6.51
CA ASN A 729 -1.49 -0.43 7.28
C ASN A 729 -0.22 -0.92 6.58
N ASP A 730 0.90 -0.24 6.82
CA ASP A 730 2.21 -0.63 6.31
C ASP A 730 2.58 -2.08 6.66
N LEU A 731 2.26 -2.53 7.89
CA LEU A 731 2.57 -3.90 8.33
C LEU A 731 1.79 -4.91 7.48
N HIS A 732 0.52 -4.63 7.18
CA HIS A 732 -0.27 -5.47 6.31
C HIS A 732 0.28 -5.48 4.88
N THR A 733 0.61 -4.31 4.34
CA THR A 733 1.09 -4.16 2.96
C THR A 733 2.40 -4.89 2.70
N TYR A 734 3.43 -4.65 3.53
CA TYR A 734 4.73 -5.29 3.32
C TYR A 734 4.69 -6.81 3.52
N THR A 735 3.85 -7.30 4.43
CA THR A 735 3.70 -8.74 4.65
C THR A 735 2.89 -9.43 3.56
N SER A 736 1.92 -8.75 2.94
CA SER A 736 1.20 -9.26 1.79
C SER A 736 2.10 -9.35 0.55
N ILE A 737 2.90 -8.31 0.27
CA ILE A 737 3.93 -8.32 -0.79
C ILE A 737 4.92 -9.46 -0.59
N ALA A 738 5.36 -9.69 0.66
CA ALA A 738 6.27 -10.79 0.97
C ALA A 738 5.70 -12.18 0.61
N LYS A 739 4.38 -12.37 0.69
CA LYS A 739 3.73 -13.66 0.37
C LYS A 739 3.41 -13.83 -1.11
N SER A 740 2.93 -12.78 -1.79
CA SER A 740 2.48 -12.87 -3.18
C SER A 740 3.64 -12.86 -4.19
N LEU A 741 4.67 -12.05 -3.94
CA LEU A 741 5.80 -11.86 -4.86
C LEU A 741 6.53 -13.16 -5.24
N PRO A 742 6.98 -14.01 -4.29
CA PRO A 742 7.69 -15.25 -4.66
C PRO A 742 6.78 -16.22 -5.41
N LEU A 743 5.50 -16.32 -5.03
CA LEU A 743 4.54 -17.19 -5.71
C LEU A 743 4.35 -16.78 -7.18
N ALA A 744 4.16 -15.48 -7.43
CA ALA A 744 3.99 -14.93 -8.76
C ALA A 744 5.24 -15.11 -9.64
N VAL A 745 6.43 -14.82 -9.10
CA VAL A 745 7.69 -14.90 -9.85
C VAL A 745 8.07 -16.36 -10.17
N ILE A 746 7.87 -17.28 -9.23
CA ILE A 746 8.08 -18.72 -9.47
C ILE A 746 7.12 -19.20 -10.56
N LEU A 747 5.85 -18.81 -10.48
CA LEU A 747 4.85 -19.15 -11.49
C LEU A 747 5.25 -18.61 -12.88
N TYR A 748 5.70 -17.36 -12.98
CA TYR A 748 6.23 -16.79 -14.22
C TYR A 748 7.36 -17.66 -14.80
N CYS A 749 8.40 -17.96 -14.01
CA CYS A 749 9.56 -18.73 -14.49
C CYS A 749 9.16 -20.14 -14.95
N VAL A 750 8.31 -20.82 -14.19
CA VAL A 750 7.81 -22.17 -14.53
C VAL A 750 7.00 -22.13 -15.83
N VAL A 751 6.13 -21.14 -16.00
CA VAL A 751 5.31 -21.03 -17.22
C VAL A 751 6.17 -20.67 -18.43
N VAL A 752 7.15 -19.77 -18.30
CA VAL A 752 8.08 -19.46 -19.41
C VAL A 752 8.82 -20.74 -19.81
N TYR A 753 9.36 -21.49 -18.85
CA TYR A 753 10.05 -22.75 -19.12
C TYR A 753 9.14 -23.77 -19.81
N ALA A 754 7.97 -24.07 -19.23
CA ALA A 754 7.02 -25.03 -19.79
C ALA A 754 6.55 -24.63 -21.20
N THR A 755 6.28 -23.35 -21.42
CA THR A 755 5.87 -22.83 -22.73
C THR A 755 7.00 -22.91 -23.73
N SER A 756 8.24 -22.60 -23.32
CA SER A 756 9.42 -22.72 -24.20
C SER A 756 9.69 -24.16 -24.62
N LEU A 757 9.43 -25.14 -23.74
CA LEU A 757 9.58 -26.56 -24.03
C LEU A 757 8.45 -27.08 -24.95
N LEU A 758 7.22 -26.61 -24.75
CA LEU A 758 6.08 -26.96 -25.61
C LEU A 758 6.18 -26.36 -27.02
N LEU A 759 6.73 -25.15 -27.12
CA LEU A 759 6.81 -24.40 -28.36
C LEU A 759 8.17 -24.57 -29.08
N GLY A 760 9.11 -25.30 -28.50
CA GLY A 760 10.52 -25.34 -28.93
C GLY A 760 11.24 -26.65 -28.60
N GLY A 761 10.59 -27.78 -28.89
CA GLY A 761 11.25 -29.04 -29.21
C GLY A 761 11.46 -29.18 -30.72
#